data_AF-A0A432SJM4-F1
#
_entry.id   AF-A0A432SJM4-F1
#
_cell.length_a   1.000
_cell.length_b   1.000
_cell.length_c   1.000
_cell.angle_alpha   90.00
_cell.angle_beta   90.00
_cell.angle_gamma   90.00
#
_symmetry.space_group_name_H-M   'P 1'
#
loop_
_entity.id
_entity.type
_entity.pdbx_description
1 polymer ?
#
loop_
_entity_poly.entity_id
_entity_poly.type
_entity_poly.pdbx_seq_one_letter_code
_entity_poly.pdbx_strand_id
1 'polypeptide(L)'
;MLRLHPLILVLLFSFAVHTHLLGATLVAEYRLDACLWNGSAGEVHDAILGDNNGTRTGTDVITTTYRQKVCRSALFNGDGIDIDNLDVNTTTGAKNSVTFWMYWDGTSGVMPFGWYAHDLWFTGNAFGFNSFNSDVYGISSGGLASGWHHVAAIFTNGDIHANTLYIDGIEQNLTQIYGTPSNARSVANSSARIGGCRVNEKYRFRGYLDEVRIYNGEINASAVATIMHAAHPCQCLEPLGSWRLDECLWDGTAGEVQDSSGNAYHGTAQLGATTQSAADAGGGQCRTGVLSNQYIAVPTFPHLTQSRSITAWFKTTDISKEGQRIFADDEYNNAGSYALSVGDPGAGQVRFYIRGLSVVSLDSAAVIQNNQWYFAAATFDAATMKKRLRIFDSSGTLLSDVHATVTGTLFAQSGTPSLGGETHNGETANRFEGNIDEVKVYDGVLDSTQIHAMMQISHPCGCATNIAAYALDSCLWDGSIGEIKDAVLGDNNGTRTGENVVTTATEAHLCRSALFYGDVIDIDNLDVDTGLRAKNSVAFWMYWDGTSGVMPFGWYAHDLWFTRGAFGFNSFRSDIYGISSSGLANGWHHVAAIFTNNDMHDNTLYIDGVEQNLTQIYSAPYNARSVASSSARIGGCRVSEGYRFRGYLDEFYIFKGALKSVEVRKLMMATHPCQSCGLVHPNAHFDVWDTFRSIHDRNISTKRSEAPFSLTLAALNETNDDFQEFNGTVCTQIVDSDHADAARSSWIKSLFSDTNTTLIATSSAHAVKNSRVHIMWKRNVDEACPLVGEDNATDSSDNFAIRPERFNLRASAAPYYASEPFTLQATAQTPDGTNTLDYNETQGGSFAIDANETRTDCITPGESFTIAGSTFSNGQTTDINASFNGLASYLNVKIHEINGSE
;
A
#
# COMPACT_ATOMS: atom_id res chain seq x y z
N MET A 1 -8.13 78.88 37.33
CA MET A 1 -8.69 78.49 36.02
C MET A 1 -7.94 77.26 35.54
N LEU A 2 -8.46 76.06 35.75
CA LEU A 2 -7.89 74.84 35.15
C LEU A 2 -9.02 73.80 35.00
N ARG A 3 -9.11 73.22 33.80
CA ARG A 3 -10.10 72.20 33.41
C ARG A 3 -9.48 70.81 33.53
N LEU A 4 -10.26 69.88 34.07
CA LEU A 4 -10.04 68.43 34.12
C LEU A 4 -11.36 67.72 33.71
N HIS A 5 -11.21 66.48 33.22
CA HIS A 5 -12.14 65.54 32.56
C HIS A 5 -13.46 65.21 33.30
N PRO A 6 -14.46 64.54 32.65
CA PRO A 6 -14.58 63.05 32.55
C PRO A 6 -15.05 62.55 31.15
N LEU A 7 -14.73 61.35 30.61
CA LEU A 7 -14.86 59.93 31.01
C LEU A 7 -16.25 59.28 30.72
N ILE A 8 -16.23 58.25 29.85
CA ILE A 8 -17.11 57.07 29.68
C ILE A 8 -18.55 57.25 29.14
N LEU A 9 -18.78 56.73 27.92
CA LEU A 9 -20.08 56.20 27.48
C LEU A 9 -19.90 55.20 26.32
N VAL A 10 -19.75 53.89 26.61
CA VAL A 10 -20.11 52.80 25.66
C VAL A 10 -20.48 51.56 26.48
N LEU A 11 -21.77 51.22 26.54
CA LEU A 11 -22.26 49.87 26.83
C LEU A 11 -23.74 49.78 26.43
N LEU A 12 -24.11 48.64 25.83
CA LEU A 12 -25.43 48.17 25.40
C LEU A 12 -25.84 48.46 23.95
N PHE A 13 -25.38 47.60 23.03
CA PHE A 13 -26.19 47.14 21.91
C PHE A 13 -25.94 45.65 21.67
N SER A 14 -26.80 44.83 22.26
CA SER A 14 -27.11 43.46 21.82
C SER A 14 -28.47 43.09 22.41
N PHE A 15 -29.52 43.74 21.93
CA PHE A 15 -30.87 43.20 22.10
C PHE A 15 -31.08 42.18 20.99
N ALA A 16 -31.02 40.90 21.36
CA ALA A 16 -31.50 39.80 20.54
C ALA A 16 -32.97 40.07 20.20
N VAL A 17 -33.25 40.26 18.91
CA VAL A 17 -34.61 40.31 18.39
C VAL A 17 -35.18 38.90 18.55
N HIS A 18 -35.90 38.64 19.64
CA HIS A 18 -36.78 37.49 19.75
C HIS A 18 -37.96 37.75 18.82
N THR A 19 -37.80 37.45 17.53
CA THR A 19 -38.95 37.33 16.63
C THR A 19 -39.75 36.12 17.07
N HIS A 20 -40.88 36.34 17.74
CA HIS A 20 -41.92 35.32 17.85
C HIS A 20 -42.36 34.96 16.43
N LEU A 21 -41.79 33.88 15.88
CA LEU A 21 -42.30 33.22 14.70
C LEU A 21 -43.66 32.66 15.11
N LEU A 22 -44.74 33.32 14.69
CA LEU A 22 -46.12 33.11 15.13
C LEU A 22 -46.43 31.62 15.42
N GLY A 23 -46.51 31.26 16.71
CA GLY A 23 -46.96 29.96 17.20
C GLY A 23 -45.90 29.02 17.79
N ALA A 24 -44.60 29.27 17.60
CA ALA A 24 -43.53 28.39 18.09
C ALA A 24 -42.39 29.13 18.80
N THR A 25 -41.86 28.53 19.85
CA THR A 25 -40.71 29.02 20.63
C THR A 25 -39.49 28.17 20.29
N LEU A 26 -38.37 28.81 19.93
CA LEU A 26 -37.10 28.11 19.71
C LEU A 26 -36.55 27.62 21.06
N VAL A 27 -36.25 26.32 21.16
CA VAL A 27 -35.84 25.62 22.39
C VAL A 27 -34.35 25.30 22.40
N ALA A 28 -33.78 24.94 21.24
CA ALA A 28 -32.37 24.64 21.09
C ALA A 28 -31.89 24.95 19.66
N GLU A 29 -30.64 25.40 19.53
CA GLU A 29 -29.97 25.64 18.24
C GLU A 29 -28.56 25.05 18.27
N TYR A 30 -28.30 24.05 17.43
CA TYR A 30 -26.99 23.45 17.23
C TYR A 30 -26.47 23.82 15.84
N ARG A 31 -25.56 24.79 15.80
CA ARG A 31 -24.90 25.22 14.55
C ARG A 31 -23.89 24.21 14.03
N LEU A 32 -23.37 23.35 14.91
CA LEU A 32 -22.35 22.34 14.58
C LEU A 32 -21.06 22.94 14.01
N ASP A 33 -20.79 24.16 14.45
CA ASP A 33 -19.76 25.09 13.94
C ASP A 33 -18.44 25.06 14.71
N ALA A 34 -18.31 24.19 15.71
CA ALA A 34 -17.13 24.22 16.58
C ALA A 34 -15.87 23.86 15.79
N CYS A 35 -14.74 24.49 16.12
CA CYS A 35 -13.49 24.27 15.40
C CYS A 35 -12.94 22.86 15.67
N LEU A 36 -13.30 22.30 16.82
CA LEU A 36 -12.91 20.98 17.27
C LEU A 36 -13.98 20.44 18.24
N TRP A 37 -14.29 19.15 18.10
CA TRP A 37 -14.93 18.33 19.13
C TRP A 37 -13.90 17.34 19.66
N ASN A 38 -13.67 17.38 20.96
CA ASN A 38 -12.68 16.57 21.66
C ASN A 38 -13.27 15.32 22.34
N GLY A 39 -14.56 15.05 22.15
CA GLY A 39 -15.28 13.91 22.72
C GLY A 39 -15.79 14.12 24.15
N SER A 40 -15.68 15.33 24.71
CA SER A 40 -16.14 15.59 26.08
C SER A 40 -17.67 15.76 26.16
N ALA A 41 -18.26 15.38 27.29
CA ALA A 41 -19.69 15.53 27.51
C ALA A 41 -20.10 17.02 27.45
N GLY A 42 -21.16 17.33 26.70
CA GLY A 42 -21.65 18.70 26.51
C GLY A 42 -20.81 19.57 25.57
N GLU A 43 -19.91 19.00 24.77
CA GLU A 43 -19.09 19.74 23.80
C GLU A 43 -19.88 20.33 22.62
N VAL A 44 -21.06 19.79 22.31
CA VAL A 44 -21.91 20.31 21.25
C VAL A 44 -22.81 21.37 21.85
N HIS A 45 -22.35 22.62 21.78
CA HIS A 45 -23.03 23.74 22.43
C HIS A 45 -24.38 24.07 21.80
N ASP A 46 -25.38 24.25 22.65
CA ASP A 46 -26.62 24.96 22.29
C ASP A 46 -26.29 26.46 22.18
N ALA A 47 -26.55 27.04 21.02
CA ALA A 47 -26.30 28.45 20.73
C ALA A 47 -27.31 29.38 21.42
N ILE A 48 -28.37 28.82 22.01
CA ILE A 48 -29.31 29.51 22.88
C ILE A 48 -28.85 29.27 24.31
N LEU A 49 -28.90 30.31 25.15
CA LEU A 49 -28.53 30.21 26.56
C LEU A 49 -29.45 29.22 27.29
N GLY A 50 -29.01 27.95 27.40
CA GLY A 50 -29.73 26.84 28.01
C GLY A 50 -28.79 25.71 28.47
N ASP A 51 -29.33 24.68 29.13
CA ASP A 51 -28.60 23.50 29.63
C ASP A 51 -28.72 22.27 28.71
N ASN A 52 -29.12 22.48 27.45
CA ASN A 52 -29.37 21.43 26.45
C ASN A 52 -28.15 21.09 25.60
N ASN A 53 -26.92 21.27 26.11
CA ASN A 53 -25.72 20.94 25.35
C ASN A 53 -25.70 19.46 24.94
N GLY A 54 -25.44 19.21 23.67
CA GLY A 54 -25.41 17.87 23.10
C GLY A 54 -24.19 17.08 23.57
N THR A 55 -24.40 15.79 23.79
CA THR A 55 -23.35 14.81 24.11
C THR A 55 -23.21 13.82 22.97
N ARG A 56 -22.01 13.70 22.41
CA ARG A 56 -21.73 12.74 21.35
C ARG A 56 -21.87 11.29 21.85
N THR A 57 -22.45 10.42 21.02
CA THR A 57 -22.60 8.98 21.28
C THR A 57 -22.24 8.16 20.03
N GLY A 58 -21.62 6.99 20.22
CA GLY A 58 -21.12 6.13 19.12
C GLY A 58 -19.62 5.83 19.25
N THR A 59 -19.10 4.98 18.35
CA THR A 59 -17.70 4.53 18.36
C THR A 59 -16.83 5.21 17.30
N ASP A 60 -17.42 5.90 16.33
CA ASP A 60 -16.72 6.56 15.23
C ASP A 60 -16.54 8.07 15.53
N VAL A 61 -15.68 8.73 14.74
CA VAL A 61 -15.29 10.12 14.99
C VAL A 61 -16.24 11.09 14.29
N ILE A 62 -17.21 11.67 15.03
CA ILE A 62 -17.85 12.91 14.56
C ILE A 62 -16.81 14.03 14.62
N THR A 63 -16.49 14.57 13.45
CA THR A 63 -15.66 15.77 13.30
C THR A 63 -16.46 16.84 12.59
N THR A 64 -16.13 18.11 12.87
CA THR A 64 -16.62 19.21 12.05
C THR A 64 -15.74 19.33 10.82
N THR A 65 -16.36 19.44 9.64
CA THR A 65 -15.64 19.36 8.36
C THR A 65 -15.85 20.61 7.50
N TYR A 66 -14.97 20.78 6.51
CA TYR A 66 -15.05 21.80 5.44
C TYR A 66 -16.02 21.42 4.31
N ARG A 67 -16.96 20.52 4.56
CA ARG A 67 -18.10 20.25 3.68
C ARG A 67 -19.34 20.75 4.39
N GLN A 68 -19.51 22.07 4.43
CA GLN A 68 -20.51 22.78 5.21
C GLN A 68 -21.69 23.26 4.37
N LYS A 69 -22.81 23.60 5.02
CA LYS A 69 -23.82 24.45 4.42
C LYS A 69 -23.68 25.89 4.91
N VAL A 70 -23.46 26.07 6.21
CA VAL A 70 -23.13 27.35 6.84
C VAL A 70 -21.90 27.10 7.69
N CYS A 71 -20.80 27.81 7.46
CA CYS A 71 -19.59 27.76 8.29
C CYS A 71 -18.91 26.37 8.42
N ARG A 72 -19.37 25.44 9.26
CA ARG A 72 -18.91 24.04 9.36
C ARG A 72 -20.11 23.09 9.51
N SER A 73 -19.93 21.80 9.21
CA SER A 73 -20.97 20.79 9.45
C SER A 73 -20.42 19.59 10.21
N ALA A 74 -21.29 18.84 10.88
CA ALA A 74 -20.91 17.59 11.54
C ALA A 74 -21.04 16.40 10.58
N LEU A 75 -19.97 15.61 10.48
CA LEU A 75 -19.95 14.35 9.75
C LEU A 75 -20.42 13.18 10.63
N PHE A 76 -21.54 12.57 10.28
CA PHE A 76 -22.05 11.37 10.94
C PHE A 76 -21.64 10.12 10.14
N ASN A 77 -20.98 9.17 10.81
CA ASN A 77 -20.49 7.92 10.21
C ASN A 77 -21.09 6.65 10.85
N GLY A 78 -22.08 6.80 11.73
CA GLY A 78 -22.45 5.76 12.70
C GLY A 78 -22.62 6.27 14.13
N ASP A 79 -22.40 7.56 14.33
CA ASP A 79 -22.53 8.23 15.62
C ASP A 79 -23.81 9.06 15.72
N GLY A 80 -24.04 9.71 16.85
CA GLY A 80 -25.11 10.68 17.05
C GLY A 80 -24.78 11.68 18.16
N ILE A 81 -25.69 12.63 18.37
CA ILE A 81 -25.60 13.64 19.42
C ILE A 81 -26.87 13.53 20.25
N ASP A 82 -26.71 13.09 21.50
CA ASP A 82 -27.79 12.97 22.47
C ASP A 82 -28.05 14.35 23.08
N ILE A 83 -29.32 14.73 23.09
CA ILE A 83 -29.80 15.98 23.65
C ILE A 83 -30.79 15.64 24.76
N ASP A 84 -30.62 16.27 25.91
CA ASP A 84 -31.50 16.12 27.07
C ASP A 84 -32.05 17.49 27.49
N ASN A 85 -33.03 17.48 28.40
CA ASN A 85 -33.67 18.67 29.01
C ASN A 85 -34.44 19.60 28.04
N LEU A 86 -34.87 19.11 26.88
CA LEU A 86 -35.65 19.91 25.93
C LEU A 86 -37.02 20.30 26.49
N ASP A 87 -37.30 21.61 26.54
CA ASP A 87 -38.61 22.18 26.91
C ASP A 87 -39.60 22.15 25.72
N VAL A 88 -39.97 20.94 25.31
CA VAL A 88 -40.93 20.67 24.23
C VAL A 88 -42.28 20.26 24.78
N ASN A 89 -43.35 20.52 24.02
CA ASN A 89 -44.70 20.17 24.46
C ASN A 89 -44.99 18.69 24.18
N THR A 90 -45.20 17.89 25.23
CA THR A 90 -45.43 16.43 25.13
C THR A 90 -46.91 16.05 25.23
N THR A 91 -47.83 17.02 25.32
CA THR A 91 -49.27 16.75 25.42
C THR A 91 -49.85 16.24 24.09
N THR A 92 -50.87 15.38 24.15
CA THR A 92 -51.53 14.84 22.95
C THR A 92 -52.09 15.97 22.07
N GLY A 93 -51.84 15.89 20.76
CA GLY A 93 -52.23 16.89 19.76
C GLY A 93 -51.33 18.11 19.70
N ALA A 94 -50.40 18.30 20.64
CA ALA A 94 -49.40 19.35 20.54
C ALA A 94 -48.40 19.05 19.42
N LYS A 95 -47.82 20.13 18.88
CA LYS A 95 -46.84 20.08 17.79
C LYS A 95 -45.47 20.57 18.27
N ASN A 96 -44.41 19.95 17.76
CA ASN A 96 -43.03 20.40 17.91
C ASN A 96 -42.35 20.36 16.55
N SER A 97 -41.45 21.29 16.27
CA SER A 97 -40.80 21.39 14.97
C SER A 97 -39.29 21.20 15.09
N VAL A 98 -38.69 20.55 14.11
CA VAL A 98 -37.23 20.51 13.94
C VAL A 98 -36.88 20.97 12.53
N THR A 99 -35.80 21.74 12.41
CA THR A 99 -35.23 22.11 11.11
C THR A 99 -33.75 21.78 11.09
N PHE A 100 -33.22 21.37 9.94
CA PHE A 100 -31.79 21.14 9.76
C PHE A 100 -31.43 21.11 8.28
N TRP A 101 -30.17 21.41 7.96
CA TRP A 101 -29.58 21.08 6.68
C TRP A 101 -29.02 19.66 6.73
N MET A 102 -29.22 18.91 5.65
CA MET A 102 -28.82 17.51 5.54
C MET A 102 -28.15 17.22 4.21
N TYR A 103 -27.01 16.54 4.25
CA TYR A 103 -26.39 15.89 3.11
C TYR A 103 -26.36 14.38 3.39
N TRP A 104 -27.29 13.64 2.81
CA TRP A 104 -27.40 12.18 3.00
C TRP A 104 -26.59 11.42 1.94
N ASP A 105 -25.87 10.38 2.36
CA ASP A 105 -25.00 9.59 1.47
C ASP A 105 -25.73 8.50 0.65
N GLY A 106 -27.04 8.38 0.83
CA GLY A 106 -27.86 7.35 0.17
C GLY A 106 -28.01 6.05 0.99
N THR A 107 -27.41 5.95 2.18
CA THR A 107 -27.54 4.77 3.04
C THR A 107 -29.00 4.58 3.51
N SER A 108 -29.58 3.40 3.23
CA SER A 108 -30.89 3.01 3.75
C SER A 108 -30.81 2.51 5.19
N GLY A 109 -31.87 2.70 5.97
CA GLY A 109 -31.98 2.24 7.35
C GLY A 109 -31.36 3.20 8.36
N VAL A 110 -31.40 4.52 8.10
CA VAL A 110 -30.75 5.53 8.93
C VAL A 110 -31.72 6.65 9.31
N MET A 111 -31.48 7.31 10.44
CA MET A 111 -32.37 8.36 10.98
C MET A 111 -31.59 9.66 11.21
N PRO A 112 -31.86 10.74 10.46
CA PRO A 112 -31.17 12.03 10.69
C PRO A 112 -31.58 12.70 12.01
N PHE A 113 -32.79 12.46 12.51
CA PHE A 113 -33.27 13.02 13.77
C PHE A 113 -34.36 12.13 14.38
N GLY A 114 -34.38 12.02 15.71
CA GLY A 114 -35.42 11.30 16.42
C GLY A 114 -35.56 11.66 17.89
N TRP A 115 -36.80 11.57 18.38
CA TRP A 115 -37.15 11.58 19.81
C TRP A 115 -36.85 10.21 20.42
N TYR A 116 -37.64 9.76 21.41
CA TYR A 116 -37.53 8.38 21.89
C TYR A 116 -37.87 7.37 20.79
N ALA A 117 -39.12 7.36 20.31
CA ALA A 117 -39.63 6.42 19.31
C ALA A 117 -40.37 7.08 18.13
N HIS A 118 -40.29 8.41 18.02
CA HIS A 118 -40.86 9.20 16.95
C HIS A 118 -39.72 9.89 16.21
N ASP A 119 -39.47 9.52 14.97
CA ASP A 119 -38.25 9.91 14.25
C ASP A 119 -38.50 10.14 12.76
N LEU A 120 -37.45 10.60 12.07
CA LEU A 120 -37.37 10.63 10.62
C LEU A 120 -36.51 9.46 10.15
N TRP A 121 -37.00 8.67 9.20
CA TRP A 121 -36.34 7.44 8.78
C TRP A 121 -36.19 7.36 7.26
N PHE A 122 -34.97 7.10 6.80
CA PHE A 122 -34.68 6.65 5.46
C PHE A 122 -34.73 5.13 5.40
N THR A 123 -35.58 4.57 4.54
CA THR A 123 -35.64 3.12 4.32
C THR A 123 -36.08 2.80 2.90
N GLY A 124 -35.32 1.95 2.21
CA GLY A 124 -35.52 1.68 0.79
C GLY A 124 -35.55 2.99 -0.02
N ASN A 125 -36.67 3.24 -0.70
CA ASN A 125 -36.90 4.44 -1.49
C ASN A 125 -37.83 5.47 -0.80
N ALA A 126 -37.93 5.41 0.53
CA ALA A 126 -38.82 6.26 1.33
C ALA A 126 -38.05 7.11 2.35
N PHE A 127 -38.58 8.32 2.60
CA PHE A 127 -38.15 9.21 3.67
C PHE A 127 -39.38 9.84 4.34
N GLY A 128 -39.44 9.84 5.67
CA GLY A 128 -40.52 10.49 6.40
C GLY A 128 -40.60 10.08 7.86
N PHE A 129 -41.75 10.33 8.47
CA PHE A 129 -41.99 10.07 9.88
C PHE A 129 -42.18 8.58 10.16
N ASN A 130 -41.55 8.12 11.24
CA ASN A 130 -41.59 6.74 11.71
C ASN A 130 -41.95 6.72 13.21
N SER A 131 -42.75 5.73 13.62
CA SER A 131 -43.19 5.53 15.01
C SER A 131 -42.45 4.39 15.72
N PHE A 132 -41.28 4.04 15.22
CA PHE A 132 -40.48 2.88 15.60
C PHE A 132 -41.29 1.57 15.52
N ASN A 133 -42.21 1.47 14.55
CA ASN A 133 -43.07 0.32 14.32
C ASN A 133 -42.92 -0.24 12.90
N SER A 134 -41.74 -0.05 12.30
CA SER A 134 -41.45 -0.43 10.91
C SER A 134 -42.44 0.21 9.91
N ASP A 135 -42.60 1.53 10.01
CA ASP A 135 -43.57 2.33 9.27
C ASP A 135 -42.94 3.62 8.72
N VAL A 136 -43.48 4.17 7.62
CA VAL A 136 -43.10 5.49 7.10
C VAL A 136 -44.32 6.21 6.55
N TYR A 137 -44.66 7.34 7.17
CA TYR A 137 -45.56 8.34 6.62
C TYR A 137 -44.73 9.48 6.03
N GLY A 138 -44.65 9.57 4.70
CA GLY A 138 -43.55 10.30 4.05
C GLY A 138 -43.67 10.49 2.54
N ILE A 139 -42.51 10.71 1.94
CA ILE A 139 -42.26 10.89 0.50
C ILE A 139 -41.26 9.85 -0.03
N SER A 140 -41.04 9.85 -1.34
CA SER A 140 -39.89 9.15 -1.92
C SER A 140 -38.58 9.82 -1.51
N SER A 141 -37.55 9.02 -1.21
CA SER A 141 -36.19 9.51 -0.96
C SER A 141 -35.39 9.80 -2.24
N GLY A 142 -35.97 9.55 -3.43
CA GLY A 142 -35.31 9.78 -4.70
C GLY A 142 -34.89 11.24 -4.89
N GLY A 143 -33.63 11.45 -5.23
CA GLY A 143 -33.06 12.79 -5.45
C GLY A 143 -32.58 13.53 -4.18
N LEU A 144 -32.69 12.92 -2.99
CA LEU A 144 -32.21 13.51 -1.73
C LEU A 144 -30.78 13.11 -1.36
N ALA A 145 -30.20 12.13 -2.07
CA ALA A 145 -28.84 11.65 -1.82
C ALA A 145 -27.82 12.56 -2.54
N SER A 146 -26.63 12.68 -1.95
CA SER A 146 -25.49 13.38 -2.55
C SER A 146 -25.73 14.88 -2.84
N GLY A 147 -26.53 15.54 -1.99
CA GLY A 147 -26.80 16.97 -2.07
C GLY A 147 -27.26 17.55 -0.73
N TRP A 148 -27.07 18.86 -0.53
CA TRP A 148 -27.59 19.58 0.63
C TRP A 148 -29.07 19.90 0.45
N HIS A 149 -29.90 19.42 1.38
CA HIS A 149 -31.33 19.72 1.45
C HIS A 149 -31.69 20.28 2.82
N HIS A 150 -32.55 21.31 2.85
CA HIS A 150 -33.11 21.82 4.10
C HIS A 150 -34.37 21.03 4.44
N VAL A 151 -34.37 20.38 5.60
CA VAL A 151 -35.50 19.60 6.11
C VAL A 151 -36.16 20.40 7.23
N ALA A 152 -37.48 20.58 7.16
CA ALA A 152 -38.28 21.03 8.30
C ALA A 152 -39.40 20.03 8.58
N ALA A 153 -39.40 19.43 9.76
CA ALA A 153 -40.35 18.40 10.15
C ALA A 153 -41.14 18.85 11.38
N ILE A 154 -42.47 18.83 11.26
CA ILE A 154 -43.42 19.18 12.31
C ILE A 154 -44.03 17.86 12.82
N PHE A 155 -43.73 17.53 14.08
CA PHE A 155 -44.18 16.34 14.77
C PHE A 155 -45.45 16.65 15.57
N THR A 156 -46.53 15.93 15.33
CA THR A 156 -47.78 15.99 16.09
C THR A 156 -47.86 14.81 17.04
N ASN A 157 -47.99 15.10 18.33
CA ASN A 157 -48.07 14.08 19.37
C ASN A 157 -49.37 13.29 19.30
N GLY A 158 -49.28 11.96 19.16
CA GLY A 158 -50.42 11.06 19.15
C GLY A 158 -51.14 10.94 17.81
N ASP A 159 -50.64 11.59 16.75
CA ASP A 159 -51.19 11.45 15.40
C ASP A 159 -50.13 11.70 14.32
N ILE A 160 -49.53 10.63 13.80
CA ILE A 160 -48.48 10.73 12.78
C ILE A 160 -49.00 11.32 11.46
N HIS A 161 -50.30 11.15 11.16
CA HIS A 161 -50.90 11.60 9.91
C HIS A 161 -51.17 13.11 9.92
N ALA A 162 -51.03 13.76 11.08
CA ALA A 162 -51.07 15.20 11.21
C ALA A 162 -49.66 15.83 11.19
N ASN A 163 -48.61 15.07 10.89
CA ASN A 163 -47.26 15.60 10.73
C ASN A 163 -47.11 16.32 9.38
N THR A 164 -46.18 17.27 9.33
CA THR A 164 -45.89 18.05 8.11
C THR A 164 -44.40 18.03 7.82
N LEU A 165 -44.03 17.88 6.55
CA LEU A 165 -42.64 17.88 6.10
C LEU A 165 -42.44 18.93 5.01
N TYR A 166 -41.37 19.70 5.12
CA TYR A 166 -40.87 20.58 4.07
C TYR A 166 -39.48 20.13 3.63
N ILE A 167 -39.23 20.14 2.34
CA ILE A 167 -37.91 19.95 1.72
C ILE A 167 -37.60 21.19 0.89
N ASP A 168 -36.46 21.82 1.17
CA ASP A 168 -35.99 23.03 0.48
C ASP A 168 -37.04 24.16 0.46
N GLY A 169 -37.75 24.30 1.59
CA GLY A 169 -38.81 25.30 1.79
C GLY A 169 -40.16 24.94 1.16
N ILE A 170 -40.28 23.81 0.47
CA ILE A 170 -41.50 23.35 -0.18
C ILE A 170 -42.20 22.29 0.67
N GLU A 171 -43.45 22.53 1.04
CA GLU A 171 -44.29 21.56 1.75
C GLU A 171 -44.53 20.33 0.88
N GLN A 172 -44.37 19.14 1.48
CA GLN A 172 -44.47 17.87 0.79
C GLN A 172 -45.83 17.22 1.03
N ASN A 173 -46.36 16.55 0.00
CA ASN A 173 -47.57 15.74 0.14
C ASN A 173 -47.24 14.36 0.70
N LEU A 174 -47.59 14.09 1.95
CA LEU A 174 -47.22 12.86 2.64
C LEU A 174 -48.23 11.73 2.41
N THR A 175 -47.71 10.53 2.19
CA THR A 175 -48.51 9.31 2.07
C THR A 175 -47.96 8.20 2.97
N GLN A 176 -48.80 7.24 3.33
CA GLN A 176 -48.31 6.04 4.02
C GLN A 176 -47.60 5.15 3.03
N ILE A 177 -46.26 5.18 3.03
CA ILE A 177 -45.43 4.44 2.08
C ILE A 177 -45.09 3.04 2.61
N TYR A 178 -44.95 2.91 3.94
CA TYR A 178 -44.51 1.66 4.53
C TYR A 178 -45.21 1.37 5.86
N GLY A 179 -45.59 0.12 6.12
CA GLY A 179 -46.14 -0.33 7.41
C GLY A 179 -47.38 0.43 7.90
N THR A 180 -47.75 0.15 9.16
CA THR A 180 -48.85 0.84 9.85
C THR A 180 -48.29 1.55 11.09
N PRO A 181 -48.49 2.88 11.22
CA PRO A 181 -47.95 3.62 12.34
C PRO A 181 -48.60 3.31 13.69
N SER A 182 -47.83 3.52 14.76
CA SER A 182 -48.29 3.50 16.14
C SER A 182 -48.37 4.92 16.70
N ASN A 183 -49.58 5.47 16.72
CA ASN A 183 -49.83 6.80 17.30
C ASN A 183 -49.45 6.89 18.78
N ALA A 184 -49.55 5.79 19.54
CA ALA A 184 -49.11 5.74 20.94
C ALA A 184 -47.60 5.94 21.13
N ARG A 185 -46.78 5.71 20.09
CA ARG A 185 -45.32 5.94 20.09
C ARG A 185 -44.91 7.25 19.43
N SER A 186 -45.84 7.89 18.71
CA SER A 186 -45.59 9.11 17.93
C SER A 186 -45.71 10.34 18.83
N VAL A 187 -44.79 10.49 19.80
CA VAL A 187 -44.80 11.59 20.77
C VAL A 187 -43.37 12.13 20.91
N ALA A 188 -43.22 13.45 20.91
CA ALA A 188 -41.97 14.11 21.25
C ALA A 188 -41.61 13.90 22.73
N ASN A 189 -40.32 13.91 23.04
CA ASN A 189 -39.81 13.73 24.41
C ASN A 189 -38.89 14.89 24.78
N SER A 190 -38.64 15.09 26.08
CA SER A 190 -37.61 16.01 26.58
C SER A 190 -36.18 15.57 26.24
N SER A 191 -36.03 14.49 25.49
CA SER A 191 -34.78 13.96 25.02
C SER A 191 -34.87 13.57 23.54
N ALA A 192 -33.82 13.87 22.80
CA ALA A 192 -33.72 13.64 21.36
C ALA A 192 -32.32 13.16 20.98
N ARG A 193 -32.17 12.77 19.72
CA ARG A 193 -30.89 12.44 19.11
C ARG A 193 -30.81 13.06 17.71
N ILE A 194 -29.73 13.81 17.46
CA ILE A 194 -29.31 14.17 16.10
C ILE A 194 -28.49 12.98 15.58
N GLY A 195 -28.81 12.51 14.38
CA GLY A 195 -28.14 11.36 13.78
C GLY A 195 -28.59 9.99 14.33
N GLY A 196 -29.82 9.87 14.84
CA GLY A 196 -30.42 8.60 15.27
C GLY A 196 -31.75 8.81 16.01
N CYS A 197 -32.19 7.81 16.77
CA CYS A 197 -33.29 7.93 17.75
C CYS A 197 -32.83 7.42 19.13
N ARG A 198 -33.61 7.69 20.20
CA ARG A 198 -33.24 7.31 21.57
C ARG A 198 -33.71 5.92 22.00
N VAL A 199 -34.33 5.11 21.13
CA VAL A 199 -34.64 3.70 21.46
C VAL A 199 -33.37 2.84 21.57
N ASN A 200 -32.47 2.95 20.60
CA ASN A 200 -31.22 2.18 20.54
C ASN A 200 -30.18 2.86 19.62
N GLU A 201 -29.06 2.21 19.38
CA GLU A 201 -27.93 2.76 18.62
C GLU A 201 -27.80 2.22 17.19
N LYS A 202 -28.82 1.53 16.65
CA LYS A 202 -28.71 0.79 15.38
C LYS A 202 -28.93 1.63 14.12
N TYR A 203 -29.70 2.70 14.19
CA TYR A 203 -30.20 3.45 13.02
C TYR A 203 -29.49 4.79 12.83
N ARG A 204 -28.17 4.77 12.95
CA ARG A 204 -27.33 5.96 13.00
C ARG A 204 -27.23 6.62 11.62
N PHE A 205 -27.28 7.95 11.59
CA PHE A 205 -27.20 8.71 10.34
C PHE A 205 -25.84 8.56 9.66
N ARG A 206 -25.86 8.67 8.33
CA ARG A 206 -24.65 8.70 7.51
C ARG A 206 -24.72 9.85 6.51
N GLY A 207 -23.74 10.75 6.61
CA GLY A 207 -23.72 12.00 5.87
C GLY A 207 -23.38 13.20 6.77
N TYR A 208 -23.82 14.39 6.36
CA TYR A 208 -23.55 15.64 7.08
C TYR A 208 -24.86 16.25 7.57
N LEU A 209 -24.87 16.77 8.79
CA LEU A 209 -25.94 17.62 9.30
C LEU A 209 -25.37 18.96 9.73
N ASP A 210 -26.19 19.99 9.60
CA ASP A 210 -25.83 21.39 9.86
C ASP A 210 -27.08 22.18 10.31
N GLU A 211 -26.89 23.24 11.09
CA GLU A 211 -27.94 24.19 11.49
C GLU A 211 -29.21 23.57 12.11
N VAL A 212 -29.07 22.67 13.07
CA VAL A 212 -30.20 21.98 13.70
C VAL A 212 -30.92 22.90 14.70
N ARG A 213 -32.21 23.15 14.50
CA ARG A 213 -33.05 23.94 15.41
C ARG A 213 -34.27 23.15 15.86
N ILE A 214 -34.58 23.21 17.15
CA ILE A 214 -35.72 22.53 17.76
C ILE A 214 -36.67 23.59 18.33
N TYR A 215 -37.96 23.44 18.05
CA TYR A 215 -39.01 24.37 18.45
C TYR A 215 -40.12 23.66 19.23
N ASN A 216 -40.59 24.31 20.29
CA ASN A 216 -41.84 24.00 20.96
C ASN A 216 -42.97 24.73 20.22
N GLY A 217 -43.81 24.00 19.51
CA GLY A 217 -44.85 24.53 18.63
C GLY A 217 -44.60 24.28 17.14
N GLU A 218 -45.59 24.63 16.34
CA GLU A 218 -45.61 24.52 14.88
C GLU A 218 -45.00 25.77 14.23
N ILE A 219 -43.98 25.58 13.38
CA ILE A 219 -43.48 26.63 12.48
C ILE A 219 -44.26 26.64 11.17
N ASN A 220 -44.52 27.82 10.61
CA ASN A 220 -45.22 27.97 9.33
C ASN A 220 -44.25 28.08 8.14
N ALA A 221 -44.77 27.99 6.91
CA ALA A 221 -43.97 28.05 5.68
C ALA A 221 -43.07 29.30 5.56
N SER A 222 -43.53 30.47 6.04
CA SER A 222 -42.70 31.69 6.03
C SER A 222 -41.52 31.60 7.01
N ALA A 223 -41.72 30.97 8.16
CA ALA A 223 -40.66 30.70 9.12
C ALA A 223 -39.65 29.71 8.54
N VAL A 224 -40.11 28.62 7.90
CA VAL A 224 -39.25 27.65 7.22
C VAL A 224 -38.36 28.34 6.17
N ALA A 225 -38.94 29.18 5.31
CA ALA A 225 -38.17 29.92 4.31
C ALA A 225 -37.14 30.87 4.95
N THR A 226 -37.50 31.53 6.06
CA THR A 226 -36.58 32.43 6.79
C THR A 226 -35.41 31.65 7.39
N ILE A 227 -35.68 30.53 8.06
CA ILE A 227 -34.66 29.69 8.71
C ILE A 227 -33.71 29.10 7.66
N MET A 228 -34.24 28.61 6.54
CA MET A 228 -33.44 28.05 5.44
C MET A 228 -32.43 29.05 4.88
N HIS A 229 -32.75 30.34 4.88
CA HIS A 229 -31.87 31.41 4.39
C HIS A 229 -31.12 32.14 5.50
N ALA A 230 -31.20 31.68 6.75
CA ALA A 230 -30.49 32.28 7.85
C ALA A 230 -28.96 32.10 7.67
N ALA A 231 -28.21 33.12 8.08
CA ALA A 231 -26.75 33.10 8.11
C ALA A 231 -26.27 33.75 9.41
N HIS A 232 -25.13 33.31 9.90
CA HIS A 232 -24.46 33.90 11.06
C HIS A 232 -22.95 34.00 10.80
N PRO A 233 -22.23 34.84 11.57
CA PRO A 233 -20.77 34.84 11.54
C PRO A 233 -20.24 33.47 11.96
N CYS A 234 -19.24 32.97 11.25
CA CYS A 234 -18.56 31.74 11.62
C CYS A 234 -17.73 31.97 12.88
N GLN A 235 -17.94 31.12 13.89
CA GLN A 235 -17.16 31.17 15.13
C GLN A 235 -15.70 30.78 14.89
N CYS A 236 -15.47 29.89 13.93
CA CYS A 236 -14.15 29.51 13.47
C CYS A 236 -13.85 30.29 12.21
N LEU A 237 -12.72 30.99 12.23
CA LEU A 237 -12.21 31.57 11.01
C LEU A 237 -11.71 30.42 10.13
N GLU A 238 -12.21 30.36 8.90
CA GLU A 238 -11.76 29.36 7.93
C GLU A 238 -10.42 29.80 7.33
N PRO A 239 -9.45 28.88 7.14
CA PRO A 239 -8.18 29.23 6.55
C PRO A 239 -8.40 29.72 5.13
N LEU A 240 -7.74 30.82 4.75
CA LEU A 240 -7.65 31.25 3.36
C LEU A 240 -6.74 30.30 2.57
N GLY A 241 -5.66 29.81 3.18
CA GLY A 241 -4.81 28.75 2.65
C GLY A 241 -4.42 27.78 3.76
N SER A 242 -4.40 26.49 3.46
CA SER A 242 -4.09 25.41 4.41
C SER A 242 -3.22 24.33 3.76
N TRP A 243 -1.91 24.42 3.93
CA TRP A 243 -0.96 23.41 3.45
C TRP A 243 -0.56 22.49 4.59
N ARG A 244 -1.07 21.25 4.53
CA ARG A 244 -0.78 20.22 5.53
C ARG A 244 0.54 19.50 5.27
N LEU A 245 1.03 19.53 4.03
CA LEU A 245 2.33 18.96 3.65
C LEU A 245 2.44 17.44 3.88
N ASP A 246 1.29 16.77 3.88
CA ASP A 246 1.14 15.34 4.14
C ASP A 246 1.18 14.48 2.88
N GLU A 247 1.49 15.06 1.71
CA GLU A 247 1.56 14.29 0.48
C GLU A 247 2.74 13.31 0.51
N CYS A 248 2.52 12.14 -0.09
CA CYS A 248 3.45 11.02 -0.05
C CYS A 248 4.75 11.30 -0.78
N LEU A 249 4.67 12.15 -1.80
CA LEU A 249 5.77 12.51 -2.67
C LEU A 249 5.52 13.90 -3.24
N TRP A 250 6.57 14.71 -3.28
CA TRP A 250 6.68 15.87 -4.16
C TRP A 250 7.78 15.58 -5.19
N ASP A 251 7.49 15.82 -6.47
CA ASP A 251 8.39 15.65 -7.61
C ASP A 251 8.67 16.98 -8.35
N GLY A 252 8.11 18.10 -7.88
CA GLY A 252 8.23 19.41 -8.50
C GLY A 252 7.11 19.73 -9.48
N THR A 253 6.09 18.87 -9.61
CA THR A 253 4.93 19.13 -10.47
C THR A 253 4.12 20.30 -9.94
N ALA A 254 3.67 21.17 -10.85
CA ALA A 254 2.82 22.29 -10.51
C ALA A 254 1.55 21.84 -9.75
N GLY A 255 1.33 22.42 -8.57
CA GLY A 255 0.14 22.17 -7.74
C GLY A 255 0.17 20.85 -6.95
N GLU A 256 1.32 20.20 -6.82
CA GLU A 256 1.45 18.96 -6.03
C GLU A 256 1.24 19.15 -4.53
N VAL A 257 1.63 20.31 -3.97
CA VAL A 257 1.46 20.63 -2.56
C VAL A 257 0.03 21.13 -2.34
N GLN A 258 -0.83 20.32 -1.72
CA GLN A 258 -2.27 20.57 -1.75
C GLN A 258 -2.70 21.64 -0.75
N ASP A 259 -3.51 22.59 -1.22
CA ASP A 259 -4.26 23.48 -0.35
C ASP A 259 -5.58 22.81 0.06
N SER A 260 -5.71 22.57 1.36
CA SER A 260 -6.88 21.94 1.99
C SER A 260 -7.95 22.94 2.43
N SER A 261 -7.81 24.23 2.12
CA SER A 261 -8.80 25.25 2.48
C SER A 261 -10.06 25.24 1.62
N GLY A 262 -10.00 24.59 0.45
CA GLY A 262 -11.04 24.64 -0.58
C GLY A 262 -10.87 25.78 -1.60
N ASN A 263 -9.87 26.66 -1.43
CA ASN A 263 -9.60 27.78 -2.34
C ASN A 263 -8.60 27.47 -3.46
N ALA A 264 -8.05 26.25 -3.49
CA ALA A 264 -7.16 25.76 -4.53
C ALA A 264 -5.84 26.56 -4.70
N TYR A 265 -5.30 27.12 -3.61
CA TYR A 265 -3.97 27.75 -3.60
C TYR A 265 -2.84 26.71 -3.51
N HIS A 266 -2.87 25.72 -4.39
CA HIS A 266 -1.89 24.63 -4.41
C HIS A 266 -0.48 25.17 -4.67
N GLY A 267 0.49 24.60 -3.95
CA GLY A 267 1.90 24.93 -4.07
C GLY A 267 2.65 24.00 -5.01
N THR A 268 3.87 24.38 -5.34
CA THR A 268 4.82 23.58 -6.13
C THR A 268 6.13 23.50 -5.37
N ALA A 269 6.63 22.28 -5.11
CA ALA A 269 7.91 22.10 -4.45
C ALA A 269 9.04 22.50 -5.42
N GLN A 270 10.04 23.21 -4.92
CA GLN A 270 11.13 23.74 -5.74
C GLN A 270 12.48 23.25 -5.21
N LEU A 271 13.44 23.06 -6.11
CA LEU A 271 14.82 22.69 -5.79
C LEU A 271 14.96 21.36 -5.05
N GLY A 272 14.02 20.43 -5.25
CA GLY A 272 14.02 19.11 -4.61
C GLY A 272 13.49 19.11 -3.17
N ALA A 273 12.68 20.09 -2.78
CA ALA A 273 11.87 19.98 -1.56
C ALA A 273 11.06 18.68 -1.59
N THR A 274 10.96 18.01 -0.45
CA THR A 274 10.35 16.68 -0.34
C THR A 274 9.56 16.56 0.95
N THR A 275 8.86 15.44 1.14
CA THR A 275 8.16 15.11 2.38
C THR A 275 8.81 13.95 3.11
N GLN A 276 8.66 13.92 4.43
CA GLN A 276 9.12 12.83 5.30
C GLN A 276 8.02 12.42 6.26
N SER A 277 7.95 11.14 6.62
CA SER A 277 6.98 10.66 7.62
C SER A 277 7.14 11.38 8.96
N ALA A 278 6.04 11.65 9.65
CA ALA A 278 6.06 12.31 10.96
C ALA A 278 6.84 11.49 12.01
N ALA A 279 6.79 10.15 11.91
CA ALA A 279 7.55 9.25 12.77
C ALA A 279 9.06 9.48 12.64
N ASP A 280 9.56 9.64 11.41
CA ASP A 280 10.98 9.92 11.15
C ASP A 280 11.35 11.39 11.46
N ALA A 281 10.39 12.30 11.31
CA ALA A 281 10.56 13.71 11.61
C ALA A 281 10.47 14.02 13.12
N GLY A 282 10.15 13.05 13.99
CA GLY A 282 10.07 13.25 15.44
C GLY A 282 8.93 14.19 15.88
N GLY A 283 7.88 14.31 15.05
CA GLY A 283 6.67 15.12 15.24
C GLY A 283 6.05 15.54 13.90
N GLY A 284 4.92 16.24 13.95
CA GLY A 284 3.99 16.36 12.82
C GLY A 284 2.91 15.29 12.86
N GLN A 285 1.85 15.44 12.06
CA GLN A 285 0.69 14.55 12.14
C GLN A 285 0.80 13.31 11.25
N CYS A 286 1.09 13.51 9.96
CA CYS A 286 1.24 12.41 9.01
C CYS A 286 2.62 12.44 8.34
N ARG A 287 2.90 13.50 7.60
CA ARG A 287 4.19 13.79 6.99
C ARG A 287 4.48 15.27 7.16
N THR A 288 5.69 15.68 6.83
CA THR A 288 6.13 17.06 6.98
C THR A 288 6.95 17.47 5.78
N GLY A 289 6.90 18.75 5.41
CA GLY A 289 7.78 19.30 4.39
C GLY A 289 9.21 19.36 4.91
N VAL A 290 10.16 18.78 4.18
CA VAL A 290 11.59 18.79 4.49
C VAL A 290 12.29 19.82 3.61
N LEU A 291 13.00 20.74 4.25
CA LEU A 291 13.62 21.88 3.60
C LEU A 291 15.07 22.05 4.06
N SER A 292 15.98 22.11 3.10
CA SER A 292 17.40 22.41 3.25
C SER A 292 17.80 23.25 2.05
N ASN A 293 17.60 24.57 2.17
CA ASN A 293 17.77 25.51 1.06
C ASN A 293 16.78 25.33 -0.12
N GLN A 294 15.59 24.77 0.16
CA GLN A 294 14.47 24.66 -0.79
C GLN A 294 13.30 25.57 -0.39
N TYR A 295 12.24 25.60 -1.20
CA TYR A 295 11.01 26.33 -0.93
C TYR A 295 9.82 25.71 -1.66
N ILE A 296 8.62 26.13 -1.30
CA ILE A 296 7.38 25.78 -1.98
C ILE A 296 6.76 27.08 -2.50
N ALA A 297 6.57 27.19 -3.82
CA ALA A 297 5.94 28.36 -4.43
C ALA A 297 4.42 28.23 -4.42
N VAL A 298 3.69 29.26 -3.97
CA VAL A 298 2.22 29.32 -4.01
C VAL A 298 1.75 30.56 -4.78
N PRO A 299 2.00 30.61 -6.11
CA PRO A 299 1.89 31.83 -6.92
C PRO A 299 0.47 32.39 -7.05
N THR A 300 -0.56 31.60 -6.76
CA THR A 300 -1.96 32.01 -6.81
C THR A 300 -2.49 32.54 -5.48
N PHE A 301 -1.71 32.41 -4.39
CA PHE A 301 -2.13 32.90 -3.08
C PHE A 301 -2.20 34.44 -3.07
N PRO A 302 -3.26 35.07 -2.53
CA PRO A 302 -3.45 36.50 -2.62
C PRO A 302 -2.57 37.31 -1.65
N HIS A 303 -2.17 38.50 -2.10
CA HIS A 303 -1.42 39.46 -1.28
C HIS A 303 -2.32 40.21 -0.30
N LEU A 304 -2.29 39.83 0.98
CA LEU A 304 -3.19 40.40 1.98
C LEU A 304 -2.79 41.84 2.37
N THR A 305 -3.77 42.74 2.47
CA THR A 305 -3.60 44.10 3.02
C THR A 305 -4.41 44.36 4.29
N GLN A 306 -5.33 43.45 4.63
CA GLN A 306 -6.24 43.55 5.77
C GLN A 306 -5.78 42.74 7.00
N SER A 307 -6.68 42.49 7.96
CA SER A 307 -6.38 41.59 9.07
C SER A 307 -5.94 40.22 8.59
N ARG A 308 -5.06 39.55 9.33
CA ARG A 308 -4.59 38.21 8.99
C ARG A 308 -4.02 37.47 10.18
N SER A 309 -3.96 36.15 10.05
CA SER A 309 -3.20 35.28 10.93
C SER A 309 -2.38 34.29 10.11
N ILE A 310 -1.21 33.93 10.62
CA ILE A 310 -0.33 32.88 10.08
C ILE A 310 -0.03 31.92 11.22
N THR A 311 -0.24 30.63 10.98
CA THR A 311 0.11 29.58 11.93
C THR A 311 0.91 28.48 11.26
N ALA A 312 1.82 27.85 11.98
CA ALA A 312 2.58 26.71 11.48
C ALA A 312 3.18 25.89 12.63
N TRP A 313 3.26 24.58 12.43
CA TRP A 313 4.21 23.73 13.13
C TRP A 313 5.57 23.83 12.42
N PHE A 314 6.65 23.94 13.18
CA PHE A 314 8.00 24.02 12.62
C PHE A 314 9.04 23.37 13.54
N LYS A 315 10.11 22.87 12.93
CA LYS A 315 11.29 22.30 13.59
C LYS A 315 12.53 22.65 12.77
N THR A 316 13.30 23.62 13.24
CA THR A 316 14.58 23.97 12.60
C THR A 316 15.71 23.04 13.06
N THR A 317 16.62 22.67 12.16
CA THR A 317 17.84 21.91 12.48
C THR A 317 18.99 22.83 12.90
N ASP A 318 18.91 24.12 12.58
CA ASP A 318 19.94 25.11 12.88
C ASP A 318 19.33 26.48 13.25
N ILE A 319 19.17 26.74 14.55
CA ILE A 319 18.72 28.01 15.09
C ILE A 319 19.70 29.16 14.86
N SER A 320 20.96 28.90 14.51
CA SER A 320 21.96 29.94 14.25
C SER A 320 21.88 30.50 12.83
N LYS A 321 21.21 29.79 11.92
CA LYS A 321 20.93 30.25 10.57
C LYS A 321 19.87 31.36 10.61
N GLU A 322 20.26 32.55 10.16
CA GLU A 322 19.36 33.70 10.03
C GLU A 322 18.40 33.52 8.84
N GLY A 323 17.31 34.29 8.79
CA GLY A 323 16.50 34.41 7.58
C GLY A 323 15.43 33.34 7.38
N GLN A 324 15.44 32.22 8.10
CA GLN A 324 14.63 31.03 7.79
C GLN A 324 13.11 31.32 7.72
N ARG A 325 12.56 31.54 6.50
CA ARG A 325 11.12 31.83 6.31
C ARG A 325 10.28 30.57 6.46
N ILE A 326 9.23 30.62 7.30
CA ILE A 326 8.21 29.57 7.38
C ILE A 326 7.15 29.82 6.30
N PHE A 327 6.60 31.04 6.27
CA PHE A 327 5.74 31.56 5.23
C PHE A 327 6.18 32.99 4.90
N ALA A 328 6.28 33.33 3.61
CA ALA A 328 6.66 34.65 3.14
C ALA A 328 5.79 35.13 1.98
N ASP A 329 5.35 36.38 2.08
CA ASP A 329 4.85 37.18 0.97
C ASP A 329 5.69 38.47 0.92
N ASP A 330 6.97 38.32 0.57
CA ASP A 330 8.00 39.37 0.71
C ASP A 330 9.04 39.45 -0.42
N GLU A 331 8.82 38.79 -1.56
CA GLU A 331 9.81 38.63 -2.64
C GLU A 331 10.54 39.93 -3.07
N TYR A 332 9.85 41.08 -3.06
CA TYR A 332 10.43 42.38 -3.45
C TYR A 332 10.56 43.40 -2.31
N ASN A 333 10.42 42.98 -1.05
CA ASN A 333 10.67 43.83 0.12
C ASN A 333 9.85 45.13 0.20
N ASN A 334 8.64 45.16 -0.35
CA ASN A 334 7.82 46.36 -0.49
C ASN A 334 6.88 46.63 0.71
N ALA A 335 6.33 47.84 0.81
CA ALA A 335 5.42 48.23 1.90
C ALA A 335 4.04 47.53 1.82
N GLY A 336 3.85 46.47 2.59
CA GLY A 336 2.71 45.56 2.49
C GLY A 336 3.12 44.11 2.67
N SER A 337 4.37 43.81 2.33
CA SER A 337 4.96 42.49 2.44
C SER A 337 5.15 42.03 3.88
N TYR A 338 5.08 40.73 4.09
CA TYR A 338 5.10 40.13 5.43
C TYR A 338 5.67 38.72 5.41
N ALA A 339 6.26 38.30 6.53
CA ALA A 339 6.65 36.92 6.73
C ALA A 339 6.68 36.53 8.21
N LEU A 340 6.63 35.22 8.42
CA LEU A 340 6.93 34.55 9.68
C LEU A 340 8.26 33.81 9.50
N SER A 341 9.26 34.09 10.33
CA SER A 341 10.62 33.59 10.15
C SER A 341 11.29 33.20 11.46
N VAL A 342 12.32 32.35 11.36
CA VAL A 342 13.18 31.89 12.45
C VAL A 342 14.58 32.44 12.26
N GLY A 343 15.27 32.78 13.36
CA GLY A 343 16.69 33.18 13.36
C GLY A 343 16.96 34.63 12.96
N ASP A 344 16.03 35.29 12.26
CA ASP A 344 16.06 36.71 11.90
C ASP A 344 16.39 37.70 13.05
N PRO A 345 15.86 37.52 14.28
CA PRO A 345 16.21 38.37 15.42
C PRO A 345 17.51 37.97 16.12
N GLY A 346 18.00 36.76 15.83
CA GLY A 346 19.03 36.07 16.59
C GLY A 346 18.66 34.61 16.86
N ALA A 347 19.65 33.86 17.33
CA ALA A 347 19.50 32.41 17.55
C ALA A 347 18.39 32.09 18.56
N GLY A 348 17.51 31.15 18.18
CA GLY A 348 16.42 30.69 19.03
C GLY A 348 15.21 31.63 19.08
N GLN A 349 15.14 32.64 18.21
CA GLN A 349 14.03 33.60 18.14
C GLN A 349 13.21 33.46 16.87
N VAL A 350 11.93 33.83 16.96
CA VAL A 350 10.97 33.87 15.85
C VAL A 350 10.55 35.32 15.62
N ARG A 351 10.40 35.71 14.35
CA ARG A 351 9.99 37.04 13.92
C ARG A 351 8.70 36.98 13.14
N PHE A 352 7.82 37.93 13.43
CA PHE A 352 6.73 38.31 12.55
C PHE A 352 6.95 39.75 12.08
N TYR A 353 7.09 39.96 10.78
CA TYR A 353 7.25 41.31 10.24
C TYR A 353 6.19 41.66 9.20
N ILE A 354 5.85 42.94 9.14
CA ILE A 354 5.03 43.56 8.10
C ILE A 354 5.70 44.87 7.71
N ARG A 355 6.16 44.96 6.47
CA ARG A 355 6.81 46.17 5.93
C ARG A 355 5.77 47.27 5.72
N GLY A 356 6.16 48.52 5.96
CA GLY A 356 5.27 49.69 5.85
C GLY A 356 4.48 50.04 7.13
N LEU A 357 4.60 49.24 8.19
CA LEU A 357 4.09 49.59 9.53
C LEU A 357 5.19 50.13 10.44
N SER A 358 4.82 50.99 11.39
CA SER A 358 5.67 51.32 12.53
C SER A 358 5.92 50.06 13.34
N VAL A 359 7.16 49.79 13.74
CA VAL A 359 7.59 48.47 14.24
C VAL A 359 7.42 47.43 13.12
N VAL A 360 8.38 47.39 12.18
CA VAL A 360 8.37 46.41 11.07
C VAL A 360 8.47 45.00 11.64
N SER A 361 9.50 44.72 12.43
CA SER A 361 9.76 43.42 13.07
C SER A 361 9.10 43.29 14.44
N LEU A 362 8.50 42.14 14.75
CA LEU A 362 8.03 41.75 16.08
C LEU A 362 8.71 40.42 16.44
N ASP A 363 9.55 40.46 17.46
CA ASP A 363 10.48 39.36 17.75
C ASP A 363 10.12 38.71 19.08
N SER A 364 10.12 37.38 19.11
CA SER A 364 9.91 36.60 20.34
C SER A 364 11.14 36.64 21.26
N ALA A 365 10.99 36.14 22.48
CA ALA A 365 12.14 35.73 23.29
C ALA A 365 12.88 34.54 22.65
N ALA A 366 14.13 34.29 23.05
CA ALA A 366 14.92 33.16 22.60
C ALA A 366 14.46 31.86 23.30
N VAL A 367 13.44 31.20 22.75
CA VAL A 367 12.71 30.09 23.40
C VAL A 367 12.73 28.77 22.65
N ILE A 368 13.26 28.73 21.42
CA ILE A 368 13.32 27.50 20.60
C ILE A 368 14.72 26.88 20.61
N GLN A 369 14.79 25.58 20.36
CA GLN A 369 16.02 24.78 20.26
C GLN A 369 16.04 23.97 18.95
N ASN A 370 17.23 23.53 18.53
CA ASN A 370 17.38 22.65 17.36
C ASN A 370 16.60 21.36 17.52
N ASN A 371 16.02 20.87 16.43
CA ASN A 371 15.39 19.56 16.31
C ASN A 371 14.23 19.32 17.30
N GLN A 372 13.54 20.39 17.72
CA GLN A 372 12.31 20.32 18.52
C GLN A 372 11.14 20.99 17.78
N TRP A 373 9.94 20.40 17.90
CA TRP A 373 8.73 20.95 17.30
C TRP A 373 8.14 22.06 18.15
N TYR A 374 7.79 23.16 17.49
CA TYR A 374 7.10 24.31 18.07
C TYR A 374 5.94 24.72 17.18
N PHE A 375 4.95 25.37 17.77
CA PHE A 375 3.87 26.02 17.05
C PHE A 375 4.00 27.53 17.14
N ALA A 376 3.98 28.22 16.01
CA ALA A 376 3.97 29.68 15.96
C ALA A 376 2.61 30.20 15.46
N ALA A 377 2.11 31.26 16.10
CA ALA A 377 0.92 31.98 15.69
C ALA A 377 1.19 33.49 15.65
N ALA A 378 1.20 34.05 14.44
CA ALA A 378 1.32 35.48 14.19
C ALA A 378 -0.05 36.05 13.79
N THR A 379 -0.47 37.16 14.40
CA THR A 379 -1.75 37.81 14.09
C THR A 379 -1.56 39.31 13.88
N PHE A 380 -2.30 39.88 12.93
CA PHE A 380 -2.40 41.31 12.70
C PHE A 380 -3.86 41.71 12.51
N ASP A 381 -4.31 42.63 13.34
CA ASP A 381 -5.63 43.25 13.28
C ASP A 381 -5.52 44.62 12.63
N ALA A 382 -6.02 44.77 11.40
CA ALA A 382 -6.02 46.03 10.68
C ALA A 382 -7.03 47.04 11.21
N ALA A 383 -8.08 46.60 11.93
CA ALA A 383 -9.07 47.50 12.52
C ALA A 383 -8.56 48.15 13.80
N THR A 384 -7.86 47.39 14.65
CA THR A 384 -7.26 47.92 15.89
C THR A 384 -5.78 48.29 15.76
N MET A 385 -5.17 48.02 14.60
CA MET A 385 -3.75 48.20 14.32
C MET A 385 -2.85 47.53 15.37
N LYS A 386 -3.14 46.27 15.70
CA LYS A 386 -2.36 45.47 16.65
C LYS A 386 -1.76 44.25 15.96
N LYS A 387 -0.47 44.03 16.17
CA LYS A 387 0.20 42.77 15.81
C LYS A 387 0.62 41.99 17.05
N ARG A 388 0.58 40.66 16.97
CA ARG A 388 0.95 39.75 18.05
C ARG A 388 1.65 38.51 17.50
N LEU A 389 2.62 37.98 18.23
CA LEU A 389 3.30 36.74 17.92
C LEU A 389 3.34 35.87 19.18
N ARG A 390 2.91 34.62 19.05
CA ARG A 390 2.93 33.63 20.13
C ARG A 390 3.64 32.37 19.69
N ILE A 391 4.43 31.79 20.59
CA ILE A 391 5.18 30.56 20.39
C ILE A 391 4.79 29.56 21.47
N PHE A 392 4.51 28.32 21.07
CA PHE A 392 4.14 27.22 21.94
C PHE A 392 5.06 26.02 21.72
N ASP A 393 5.26 25.21 22.75
CA ASP A 393 5.87 23.88 22.59
C ASP A 393 4.88 22.83 22.05
N SER A 394 5.36 21.62 21.81
CA SER A 394 4.56 20.50 21.30
C SER A 394 3.42 20.05 22.21
N SER A 395 3.44 20.42 23.50
CA SER A 395 2.34 20.14 24.44
C SER A 395 1.25 21.22 24.42
N GLY A 396 1.48 22.32 23.70
CA GLY A 396 0.61 23.50 23.70
C GLY A 396 0.93 24.50 24.81
N THR A 397 2.06 24.36 25.51
CA THR A 397 2.47 25.34 26.55
C THR A 397 2.99 26.61 25.89
N LEU A 398 2.44 27.77 26.29
CA LEU A 398 2.87 29.09 25.78
C LEU A 398 4.27 29.45 26.31
N LEU A 399 5.23 29.60 25.39
CA LEU A 399 6.63 29.95 25.69
C LEU A 399 6.92 31.44 25.51
N SER A 400 6.28 32.09 24.53
CA SER A 400 6.48 33.52 24.26
C SER A 400 5.20 34.16 23.75
N ASP A 401 4.93 35.40 24.18
CA ASP A 401 3.78 36.20 23.75
C ASP A 401 4.17 37.68 23.68
N VAL A 402 4.38 38.19 22.47
CA VAL A 402 4.79 39.56 22.22
C VAL A 402 3.76 40.26 21.34
N HIS A 403 3.52 41.55 21.57
CA HIS A 403 2.54 42.32 20.81
C HIS A 403 2.95 43.80 20.71
N ALA A 404 2.47 44.46 19.66
CA ALA A 404 2.68 45.88 19.43
C ALA A 404 1.42 46.54 18.85
N THR A 405 1.16 47.77 19.26
CA THR A 405 0.26 48.67 18.51
C THR A 405 1.08 49.38 17.45
N VAL A 406 0.58 49.39 16.22
CA VAL A 406 1.32 49.87 15.05
C VAL A 406 0.51 50.95 14.32
N THR A 407 1.16 51.63 13.39
CA THR A 407 0.59 52.67 12.52
C THR A 407 1.17 52.49 11.13
N GLY A 408 0.49 52.97 10.09
CA GLY A 408 0.95 52.84 8.70
C GLY A 408 -0.18 52.49 7.75
N THR A 409 0.17 52.25 6.49
CA THR A 409 -0.75 51.87 5.42
C THR A 409 -0.14 50.75 4.61
N LEU A 410 -0.92 49.70 4.35
CA LEU A 410 -0.48 48.53 3.59
C LEU A 410 -1.04 48.63 2.17
N PHE A 411 -0.20 48.27 1.19
CA PHE A 411 -0.59 48.20 -0.21
C PHE A 411 -0.45 46.77 -0.70
N ALA A 412 -1.30 46.36 -1.64
CA ALA A 412 -1.18 45.05 -2.27
C ALA A 412 0.14 45.00 -3.04
N GLN A 413 0.81 43.85 -2.98
CA GLN A 413 2.13 43.68 -3.54
C GLN A 413 2.12 42.82 -4.80
N SER A 414 3.30 42.71 -5.41
CA SER A 414 3.60 41.73 -6.44
C SER A 414 4.67 40.78 -5.92
N GLY A 415 4.78 39.61 -6.53
CA GLY A 415 5.75 38.58 -6.19
C GLY A 415 5.06 37.27 -5.90
N THR A 416 5.82 36.19 -5.75
CA THR A 416 5.24 34.88 -5.44
C THR A 416 5.32 34.60 -3.94
N PRO A 417 4.18 34.46 -3.23
CA PRO A 417 4.21 33.97 -1.86
C PRO A 417 4.73 32.53 -1.84
N SER A 418 5.33 32.15 -0.71
CA SER A 418 6.02 30.88 -0.60
C SER A 418 6.10 30.36 0.83
N LEU A 419 6.30 29.05 0.96
CA LEU A 419 6.60 28.38 2.21
C LEU A 419 8.07 27.97 2.22
N GLY A 420 8.70 27.98 3.39
CA GLY A 420 10.06 27.44 3.55
C GLY A 420 11.20 28.32 3.04
N GLY A 421 10.92 29.52 2.52
CA GLY A 421 11.91 30.40 1.92
C GLY A 421 11.30 31.24 0.81
N GLU A 422 11.88 32.41 0.52
CA GLU A 422 11.51 33.17 -0.68
C GLU A 422 11.92 32.43 -1.97
N THR A 423 11.28 32.78 -3.08
CA THR A 423 11.57 32.16 -4.37
C THR A 423 12.96 32.55 -4.89
N HIS A 424 13.33 32.04 -6.08
CA HIS A 424 14.58 32.42 -6.73
C HIS A 424 14.69 33.91 -7.08
N ASN A 425 13.57 34.64 -7.16
CA ASN A 425 13.57 36.07 -7.44
C ASN A 425 13.69 36.93 -6.17
N GLY A 426 13.58 36.33 -4.98
CA GLY A 426 13.71 36.99 -3.69
C GLY A 426 15.04 36.71 -2.98
N GLU A 427 15.04 36.80 -1.66
CA GLU A 427 16.23 36.62 -0.82
C GLU A 427 16.56 35.12 -0.62
N THR A 428 17.39 34.56 -1.51
CA THR A 428 17.69 33.11 -1.50
C THR A 428 18.51 32.61 -0.31
N ALA A 429 19.11 33.49 0.49
CA ALA A 429 19.83 33.13 1.72
C ALA A 429 18.87 32.80 2.88
N ASN A 430 17.60 33.17 2.77
CA ASN A 430 16.60 33.15 3.84
C ASN A 430 15.74 31.87 3.82
N ARG A 431 16.29 30.76 3.35
CA ARG A 431 15.56 29.48 3.25
C ARG A 431 15.61 28.68 4.53
N PHE A 432 14.48 28.10 4.89
CA PHE A 432 14.30 27.27 6.07
C PHE A 432 15.22 26.04 6.04
N GLU A 433 15.71 25.66 7.21
CA GLU A 433 16.52 24.45 7.40
C GLU A 433 15.84 23.57 8.44
N GLY A 434 15.13 22.54 8.00
CA GLY A 434 14.41 21.59 8.83
C GLY A 434 13.05 21.21 8.28
N ASN A 435 12.08 21.05 9.17
CA ASN A 435 10.73 20.60 8.85
C ASN A 435 9.68 21.69 9.13
N ILE A 436 8.68 21.80 8.27
CA ILE A 436 7.47 22.59 8.50
C ILE A 436 6.23 21.71 8.27
N ASP A 437 5.14 22.03 8.95
CA ASP A 437 3.89 21.28 8.91
C ASP A 437 2.68 22.18 9.23
N GLU A 438 1.49 21.83 8.75
CA GLU A 438 0.21 22.52 9.01
C GLU A 438 0.26 24.05 8.87
N VAL A 439 0.85 24.54 7.78
CA VAL A 439 0.95 25.97 7.51
C VAL A 439 -0.41 26.51 7.06
N LYS A 440 -0.97 27.43 7.85
CA LYS A 440 -2.27 28.04 7.59
C LYS A 440 -2.18 29.56 7.60
N VAL A 441 -2.87 30.18 6.66
CA VAL A 441 -3.03 31.64 6.57
C VAL A 441 -4.51 31.97 6.56
N TYR A 442 -4.91 32.97 7.34
CA TYR A 442 -6.28 33.43 7.50
C TYR A 442 -6.38 34.91 7.12
N ASP A 443 -7.53 35.33 6.62
CA ASP A 443 -7.85 36.73 6.28
C ASP A 443 -8.50 37.52 7.43
N GLY A 444 -8.32 37.03 8.66
CA GLY A 444 -8.83 37.60 9.90
C GLY A 444 -7.93 37.27 11.09
N VAL A 445 -8.35 37.68 12.29
CA VAL A 445 -7.55 37.59 13.52
C VAL A 445 -8.01 36.39 14.34
N LEU A 446 -7.13 35.40 14.47
CA LEU A 446 -7.36 34.27 15.37
C LEU A 446 -7.23 34.69 16.84
N ASP A 447 -8.18 34.27 17.67
CA ASP A 447 -8.12 34.41 19.12
C ASP A 447 -7.34 33.27 19.79
N SER A 448 -7.15 33.37 21.11
CA SER A 448 -6.39 32.37 21.87
C SER A 448 -7.04 30.98 21.89
N THR A 449 -8.37 30.90 21.86
CA THR A 449 -9.11 29.63 21.87
C THR A 449 -8.97 28.94 20.52
N GLN A 450 -9.14 29.70 19.43
CA GLN A 450 -8.95 29.21 18.07
C GLN A 450 -7.50 28.72 17.85
N ILE A 451 -6.50 29.47 18.32
CA ILE A 451 -5.08 29.06 18.25
C ILE A 451 -4.85 27.74 18.98
N HIS A 452 -5.38 27.57 20.20
CA HIS A 452 -5.25 26.30 20.93
C HIS A 452 -5.97 25.15 20.25
N ALA A 453 -7.17 25.38 19.72
CA ALA A 453 -7.89 24.36 18.97
C ALA A 453 -7.07 23.90 17.76
N MET A 454 -6.48 24.83 17.02
CA MET A 454 -5.67 24.53 15.83
C MET A 454 -4.42 23.71 16.12
N MET A 455 -3.76 23.93 17.26
CA MET A 455 -2.62 23.11 17.69
C MET A 455 -3.01 21.65 17.94
N GLN A 456 -4.28 21.39 18.25
CA GLN A 456 -4.79 20.07 18.62
C GLN A 456 -5.56 19.38 17.48
N ILE A 457 -5.68 20.01 16.30
CA ILE A 457 -6.40 19.42 15.17
C ILE A 457 -5.71 18.12 14.75
N SER A 458 -6.52 17.08 14.58
CA SER A 458 -6.08 15.84 13.92
C SER A 458 -6.91 15.43 12.72
N HIS A 459 -6.26 14.93 11.68
CA HIS A 459 -6.88 14.41 10.48
C HIS A 459 -6.30 13.03 10.06
N PRO A 460 -7.07 12.22 9.28
CA PRO A 460 -6.61 10.90 8.85
C PRO A 460 -5.42 10.97 7.89
N CYS A 461 -4.39 10.20 8.21
CA CYS A 461 -3.17 10.04 7.42
C CYS A 461 -3.28 8.84 6.48
N GLY A 462 -2.79 8.94 5.24
CA GLY A 462 -2.68 7.75 4.40
C GLY A 462 -2.01 7.98 3.06
N CYS A 463 -0.80 7.44 2.92
CA CYS A 463 -0.24 7.10 1.63
C CYS A 463 -0.77 5.76 1.17
N ALA A 464 -0.94 5.61 -0.14
CA ALA A 464 -1.28 4.32 -0.72
C ALA A 464 -0.12 3.34 -0.45
N THR A 465 -0.40 2.26 0.27
CA THR A 465 0.55 1.17 0.48
C THR A 465 0.36 0.16 -0.64
N ASN A 466 1.43 -0.13 -1.39
CA ASN A 466 1.40 -1.20 -2.38
C ASN A 466 1.29 -2.55 -1.65
N ILE A 467 0.18 -3.27 -1.86
CA ILE A 467 -0.11 -4.54 -1.18
C ILE A 467 0.00 -5.75 -2.11
N ALA A 468 0.02 -5.55 -3.43
CA ALA A 468 0.30 -6.58 -4.41
C ALA A 468 0.77 -5.95 -5.73
N ALA A 469 1.77 -6.54 -6.37
CA ALA A 469 2.29 -6.11 -7.67
C ALA A 469 2.60 -7.31 -8.56
N TYR A 470 2.13 -7.26 -9.80
CA TYR A 470 2.29 -8.31 -10.79
C TYR A 470 2.83 -7.69 -12.08
N ALA A 471 4.09 -7.95 -12.39
CA ALA A 471 4.71 -7.52 -13.65
C ALA A 471 4.07 -8.22 -14.86
N LEU A 472 3.51 -9.42 -14.67
CA LEU A 472 2.90 -10.22 -15.76
C LEU A 472 3.88 -10.55 -16.91
N ASP A 473 5.14 -10.69 -16.53
CA ASP A 473 6.30 -10.76 -17.42
C ASP A 473 6.88 -12.17 -17.60
N SER A 474 6.37 -13.13 -16.85
CA SER A 474 6.93 -14.48 -16.79
C SER A 474 6.88 -15.15 -18.15
N CYS A 475 7.97 -15.83 -18.53
CA CYS A 475 8.07 -16.43 -19.86
C CYS A 475 6.96 -17.44 -20.17
N LEU A 476 6.53 -18.20 -19.16
CA LEU A 476 5.53 -19.26 -19.23
C LEU A 476 4.66 -19.25 -17.97
N TRP A 477 3.37 -19.44 -18.15
CA TRP A 477 2.39 -19.80 -17.11
C TRP A 477 1.81 -21.17 -17.49
N ASP A 478 1.99 -22.15 -16.62
CA ASP A 478 1.60 -23.56 -16.80
C ASP A 478 0.33 -23.95 -16.01
N GLY A 479 -0.26 -23.01 -15.27
CA GLY A 479 -1.45 -23.20 -14.44
C GLY A 479 -1.15 -23.73 -13.04
N SER A 480 0.11 -23.81 -12.62
CA SER A 480 0.48 -24.24 -11.26
C SER A 480 0.12 -23.18 -10.21
N ILE A 481 -0.20 -23.64 -8.99
CA ILE A 481 -0.56 -22.75 -7.88
C ILE A 481 0.63 -21.83 -7.56
N GLY A 482 0.37 -20.52 -7.59
CA GLY A 482 1.37 -19.50 -7.26
C GLY A 482 2.37 -19.22 -8.37
N GLU A 483 2.04 -19.52 -9.62
CA GLU A 483 2.85 -19.19 -10.80
C GLU A 483 2.94 -17.67 -11.06
N ILE A 484 1.86 -16.93 -10.77
CA ILE A 484 1.81 -15.47 -10.90
C ILE A 484 2.32 -14.88 -9.59
N LYS A 485 3.61 -14.52 -9.57
CA LYS A 485 4.28 -14.03 -8.37
C LYS A 485 3.89 -12.60 -8.05
N ASP A 486 3.53 -12.38 -6.78
CA ASP A 486 3.50 -11.06 -6.20
C ASP A 486 4.94 -10.59 -5.96
N ALA A 487 5.30 -9.40 -6.48
CA ALA A 487 6.60 -8.78 -6.29
C ALA A 487 6.72 -8.01 -4.96
N VAL A 488 5.60 -7.81 -4.25
CA VAL A 488 5.56 -7.24 -2.88
C VAL A 488 5.83 -8.38 -1.88
N LEU A 489 6.40 -8.07 -0.69
CA LEU A 489 6.79 -9.02 0.36
C LEU A 489 5.60 -9.76 1.05
N GLY A 490 4.71 -10.40 0.28
CA GLY A 490 3.56 -11.17 0.74
C GLY A 490 3.25 -12.37 -0.15
N ASP A 491 2.47 -13.33 0.37
CA ASP A 491 2.08 -14.57 -0.33
C ASP A 491 0.83 -14.38 -1.23
N ASN A 492 0.54 -13.16 -1.72
CA ASN A 492 -0.66 -12.86 -2.54
C ASN A 492 -0.50 -13.31 -4.00
N ASN A 493 0.15 -14.45 -4.23
CA ASN A 493 0.38 -14.97 -5.59
C ASN A 493 -0.95 -15.23 -6.29
N GLY A 494 -1.05 -14.80 -7.55
CA GLY A 494 -2.23 -14.98 -8.37
C GLY A 494 -2.43 -16.46 -8.73
N THR A 495 -3.70 -16.88 -8.79
CA THR A 495 -4.10 -18.19 -9.32
C THR A 495 -4.86 -17.99 -10.62
N ARG A 496 -4.34 -18.54 -11.72
CA ARG A 496 -5.00 -18.47 -13.02
C ARG A 496 -6.15 -19.48 -13.11
N THR A 497 -7.26 -19.10 -13.74
CA THR A 497 -8.35 -20.02 -14.11
C THR A 497 -8.85 -19.75 -15.55
N GLY A 498 -9.08 -20.80 -16.36
CA GLY A 498 -9.51 -20.70 -17.78
C GLY A 498 -8.95 -21.78 -18.72
N GLU A 499 -9.39 -21.83 -19.99
CA GLU A 499 -9.17 -22.98 -20.91
C GLU A 499 -8.17 -22.75 -22.09
N ASN A 500 -7.58 -21.56 -22.32
CA ASN A 500 -6.78 -21.29 -23.54
C ASN A 500 -5.32 -20.78 -23.29
N VAL A 501 -4.36 -21.71 -23.32
CA VAL A 501 -2.91 -21.71 -23.71
C VAL A 501 -1.96 -20.49 -23.46
N VAL A 502 -0.92 -20.77 -22.62
CA VAL A 502 0.56 -20.64 -22.74
C VAL A 502 1.23 -19.32 -23.22
N THR A 503 2.09 -18.78 -22.34
CA THR A 503 3.04 -17.64 -22.47
C THR A 503 2.45 -16.23 -22.47
N THR A 504 3.17 -15.33 -21.79
CA THR A 504 3.02 -13.87 -21.91
C THR A 504 3.40 -13.43 -23.33
N ALA A 505 2.61 -12.51 -23.90
CA ALA A 505 2.74 -12.09 -25.28
C ALA A 505 3.92 -11.12 -25.47
N THR A 506 4.48 -11.10 -26.69
CA THR A 506 5.47 -10.08 -27.10
C THR A 506 4.84 -8.70 -27.34
N GLU A 507 3.53 -8.65 -27.52
CA GLU A 507 2.76 -7.41 -27.46
C GLU A 507 2.61 -7.02 -25.99
N ALA A 508 3.42 -6.06 -25.54
CA ALA A 508 3.55 -5.67 -24.14
C ALA A 508 3.81 -4.18 -24.01
N HIS A 509 3.49 -3.61 -22.85
CA HIS A 509 3.92 -2.27 -22.53
C HIS A 509 5.39 -2.29 -22.07
N LEU A 510 5.71 -3.20 -21.16
CA LEU A 510 7.05 -3.41 -20.64
C LEU A 510 7.40 -4.88 -20.74
N CYS A 511 8.45 -5.22 -21.49
CA CYS A 511 8.99 -6.59 -21.61
C CYS A 511 8.03 -7.65 -22.20
N ARG A 512 7.00 -8.09 -21.48
CA ARG A 512 5.94 -9.02 -21.89
C ARG A 512 4.60 -8.66 -21.22
N SER A 513 3.49 -9.27 -21.66
CA SER A 513 2.20 -9.01 -21.01
C SER A 513 1.30 -10.23 -20.95
N ALA A 514 0.29 -10.18 -20.08
CA ALA A 514 -0.73 -11.21 -20.01
C ALA A 514 -1.81 -10.99 -21.06
N LEU A 515 -1.99 -11.97 -21.95
CA LEU A 515 -3.09 -12.00 -22.91
C LEU A 515 -4.33 -12.64 -22.29
N PHE A 516 -5.44 -11.90 -22.26
CA PHE A 516 -6.74 -12.36 -21.79
C PHE A 516 -7.67 -12.66 -22.99
N TYR A 517 -8.12 -13.90 -23.10
CA TYR A 517 -9.13 -14.36 -24.05
C TYR A 517 -10.24 -15.18 -23.35
N GLY A 518 -10.69 -14.71 -22.18
CA GLY A 518 -11.65 -15.45 -21.34
C GLY A 518 -11.07 -15.97 -20.01
N ASP A 519 -9.75 -15.93 -19.85
CA ASP A 519 -9.06 -16.32 -18.62
C ASP A 519 -9.15 -15.22 -17.55
N VAL A 520 -8.82 -15.57 -16.30
CA VAL A 520 -8.66 -14.59 -15.20
C VAL A 520 -7.53 -14.96 -14.25
N ILE A 521 -7.12 -13.99 -13.44
CA ILE A 521 -6.22 -14.20 -12.31
C ILE A 521 -6.99 -13.87 -11.03
N ASP A 522 -7.19 -14.88 -10.20
CA ASP A 522 -7.80 -14.78 -8.89
C ASP A 522 -6.74 -14.45 -7.84
N ILE A 523 -7.02 -13.45 -7.01
CA ILE A 523 -6.13 -12.99 -5.94
C ILE A 523 -6.92 -13.01 -4.64
N ASP A 524 -6.35 -13.62 -3.62
CA ASP A 524 -6.96 -13.81 -2.30
C ASP A 524 -6.04 -13.29 -1.19
N ASN A 525 -6.62 -13.02 -0.02
CA ASN A 525 -5.95 -12.53 1.20
C ASN A 525 -5.34 -11.12 1.11
N LEU A 526 -5.89 -10.27 0.25
CA LEU A 526 -5.46 -8.87 0.15
C LEU A 526 -5.80 -8.08 1.44
N ASP A 527 -4.79 -7.41 2.01
CA ASP A 527 -4.96 -6.44 3.09
C ASP A 527 -5.51 -5.11 2.55
N VAL A 528 -6.79 -5.09 2.20
CA VAL A 528 -7.50 -3.87 1.77
C VAL A 528 -8.21 -3.20 2.95
N ASP A 529 -8.42 -1.89 2.84
CA ASP A 529 -9.27 -1.18 3.79
C ASP A 529 -10.75 -1.33 3.40
N THR A 530 -11.51 -2.05 4.21
CA THR A 530 -12.96 -2.29 4.02
C THR A 530 -13.83 -1.30 4.81
N GLY A 531 -13.20 -0.34 5.49
CA GLY A 531 -13.88 0.70 6.25
C GLY A 531 -14.78 1.56 5.36
N LEU A 532 -15.79 2.20 5.96
CA LEU A 532 -16.70 3.08 5.23
C LEU A 532 -15.94 4.25 4.62
N ARG A 533 -16.19 4.56 3.34
CA ARG A 533 -15.47 5.58 2.55
C ARG A 533 -13.96 5.38 2.48
N ALA A 534 -13.43 4.27 2.99
CA ALA A 534 -12.04 3.95 2.80
C ALA A 534 -11.77 3.78 1.30
N LYS A 535 -10.57 4.22 0.89
CA LYS A 535 -10.16 4.19 -0.50
C LYS A 535 -9.13 3.09 -0.72
N ASN A 536 -9.29 2.34 -1.80
CA ASN A 536 -8.30 1.37 -2.28
C ASN A 536 -8.07 1.64 -3.76
N SER A 537 -6.85 1.41 -4.24
CA SER A 537 -6.50 1.76 -5.62
C SER A 537 -5.95 0.58 -6.38
N VAL A 538 -6.13 0.60 -7.69
CA VAL A 538 -5.40 -0.26 -8.63
C VAL A 538 -4.78 0.60 -9.71
N ALA A 539 -3.64 0.19 -10.24
CA ALA A 539 -3.00 0.80 -11.40
C ALA A 539 -2.45 -0.28 -12.31
N PHE A 540 -2.65 -0.16 -13.62
CA PHE A 540 -2.20 -1.16 -14.59
C PHE A 540 -2.13 -0.59 -16.01
N TRP A 541 -1.31 -1.21 -16.85
CA TRP A 541 -1.33 -0.99 -18.29
C TRP A 541 -2.35 -1.94 -18.94
N MET A 542 -3.11 -1.41 -19.89
CA MET A 542 -4.18 -2.14 -20.57
C MET A 542 -4.19 -1.86 -22.06
N TYR A 543 -4.32 -2.93 -22.85
CA TYR A 543 -4.69 -2.88 -24.26
C TYR A 543 -6.02 -3.59 -24.43
N TRP A 544 -7.11 -2.86 -24.65
CA TRP A 544 -8.45 -3.43 -24.81
C TRP A 544 -8.83 -3.58 -26.29
N ASP A 545 -9.37 -4.73 -26.69
CA ASP A 545 -9.68 -5.02 -28.12
C ASP A 545 -10.97 -4.35 -28.64
N GLY A 546 -11.70 -3.62 -27.78
CA GLY A 546 -12.98 -3.00 -28.12
C GLY A 546 -14.21 -3.85 -27.78
N THR A 547 -14.05 -5.07 -27.24
CA THR A 547 -15.18 -5.92 -26.85
C THR A 547 -16.01 -5.28 -25.73
N SER A 548 -17.33 -5.18 -25.94
CA SER A 548 -18.27 -4.71 -24.91
C SER A 548 -18.67 -5.85 -23.95
N GLY A 549 -18.93 -5.50 -22.69
CA GLY A 549 -19.38 -6.44 -21.67
C GLY A 549 -18.22 -7.15 -20.97
N VAL A 550 -17.08 -6.48 -20.80
CA VAL A 550 -15.86 -7.06 -20.23
C VAL A 550 -15.35 -6.25 -19.05
N MET A 551 -14.69 -6.90 -18.09
CA MET A 551 -14.18 -6.26 -16.87
C MET A 551 -12.68 -6.47 -16.74
N PRO A 552 -11.83 -5.43 -16.84
CA PRO A 552 -10.38 -5.59 -16.64
C PRO A 552 -10.01 -5.89 -15.18
N PHE A 553 -10.82 -5.46 -14.22
CA PHE A 553 -10.59 -5.70 -12.80
C PHE A 553 -11.88 -5.61 -12.00
N GLY A 554 -12.00 -6.42 -10.95
CA GLY A 554 -13.09 -6.34 -9.99
C GLY A 554 -12.74 -6.93 -8.63
N TRP A 555 -13.29 -6.29 -7.59
CA TRP A 555 -13.40 -6.87 -6.26
C TRP A 555 -14.49 -7.95 -6.26
N TYR A 556 -15.30 -8.02 -5.19
CA TYR A 556 -16.49 -8.85 -5.18
C TYR A 556 -17.55 -8.32 -6.17
N ALA A 557 -18.20 -7.21 -5.83
CA ALA A 557 -19.27 -6.59 -6.63
C ALA A 557 -18.96 -5.14 -7.03
N HIS A 558 -17.72 -4.69 -6.82
CA HIS A 558 -17.25 -3.35 -7.16
C HIS A 558 -16.14 -3.50 -8.20
N ASP A 559 -16.43 -3.14 -9.44
CA ASP A 559 -15.58 -3.48 -10.58
C ASP A 559 -15.44 -2.32 -11.57
N LEU A 560 -14.49 -2.50 -12.50
CA LEU A 560 -14.36 -1.67 -13.69
C LEU A 560 -15.01 -2.40 -14.85
N TRP A 561 -15.87 -1.71 -15.60
CA TRP A 561 -16.67 -2.34 -16.66
C TRP A 561 -16.66 -1.54 -17.95
N PHE A 562 -16.31 -2.22 -19.05
CA PHE A 562 -16.55 -1.74 -20.40
C PHE A 562 -17.90 -2.25 -20.89
N THR A 563 -18.83 -1.35 -21.20
CA THR A 563 -20.09 -1.74 -21.82
C THR A 563 -20.71 -0.62 -22.63
N ARG A 564 -21.25 -0.96 -23.81
CA ARG A 564 -22.11 -0.05 -24.60
C ARG A 564 -21.49 1.34 -24.81
N GLY A 565 -20.18 1.41 -25.05
CA GLY A 565 -19.46 2.68 -25.29
C GLY A 565 -19.06 3.47 -24.04
N ALA A 566 -19.16 2.88 -22.85
CA ALA A 566 -18.75 3.47 -21.57
C ALA A 566 -17.70 2.62 -20.85
N PHE A 567 -16.86 3.28 -20.05
CA PHE A 567 -15.89 2.67 -19.15
C PHE A 567 -15.96 3.35 -17.78
N GLY A 568 -16.03 2.57 -16.71
CA GLY A 568 -16.01 3.13 -15.36
C GLY A 568 -16.38 2.12 -14.28
N PHE A 569 -16.73 2.64 -13.11
CA PHE A 569 -17.05 1.87 -11.91
C PHE A 569 -18.47 1.34 -11.94
N ASN A 570 -18.67 0.12 -11.45
CA ASN A 570 -19.94 -0.59 -11.43
C ASN A 570 -20.15 -1.30 -10.08
N SER A 571 -21.38 -1.32 -9.58
CA SER A 571 -21.79 -1.98 -8.31
C SER A 571 -22.47 -3.34 -8.53
N PHE A 572 -22.19 -3.96 -9.68
CA PHE A 572 -22.82 -5.18 -10.21
C PHE A 572 -24.34 -5.05 -10.39
N ARG A 573 -24.84 -3.86 -10.75
CA ARG A 573 -26.27 -3.53 -10.92
C ARG A 573 -26.59 -2.87 -12.27
N SER A 574 -25.74 -3.07 -13.27
CA SER A 574 -25.83 -2.44 -14.60
C SER A 574 -25.72 -0.91 -14.58
N ASP A 575 -25.06 -0.37 -13.56
CA ASP A 575 -24.72 1.02 -13.32
C ASP A 575 -23.29 1.35 -13.80
N ILE A 576 -23.04 2.58 -14.26
CA ILE A 576 -21.67 3.07 -14.55
C ILE A 576 -21.54 4.52 -14.11
N TYR A 577 -20.58 4.76 -13.22
CA TYR A 577 -20.00 6.07 -12.95
C TYR A 577 -18.62 6.12 -13.61
N GLY A 578 -18.48 6.91 -14.67
CA GLY A 578 -17.38 6.71 -15.61
C GLY A 578 -17.29 7.75 -16.73
N ILE A 579 -16.60 7.35 -17.79
CA ILE A 579 -16.34 8.11 -19.02
C ILE A 579 -16.84 7.37 -20.26
N SER A 580 -16.82 8.05 -21.41
CA SER A 580 -16.93 7.36 -22.70
C SER A 580 -15.71 6.47 -22.92
N SER A 581 -15.91 5.27 -23.46
CA SER A 581 -14.82 4.38 -23.86
C SER A 581 -14.25 4.70 -25.26
N SER A 582 -14.65 5.83 -25.86
CA SER A 582 -14.17 6.23 -27.18
C SER A 582 -12.67 6.49 -27.15
N GLY A 583 -11.93 5.90 -28.09
CA GLY A 583 -10.48 6.06 -28.21
C GLY A 583 -9.63 5.15 -27.32
N LEU A 584 -10.23 4.33 -26.45
CA LEU A 584 -9.49 3.41 -25.56
C LEU A 584 -9.23 2.02 -26.16
N ALA A 585 -9.81 1.72 -27.32
CA ALA A 585 -9.69 0.42 -27.96
C ALA A 585 -8.47 0.38 -28.90
N ASN A 586 -7.81 -0.78 -28.97
CA ASN A 586 -6.67 -1.06 -29.84
C ASN A 586 -5.46 -0.14 -29.59
N GLY A 587 -5.20 0.18 -28.32
CA GLY A 587 -4.06 0.97 -27.88
C GLY A 587 -3.74 0.70 -26.41
N TRP A 588 -2.48 0.89 -26.03
CA TRP A 588 -2.04 0.81 -24.64
C TRP A 588 -2.42 2.09 -23.90
N HIS A 589 -3.09 1.92 -22.76
CA HIS A 589 -3.44 2.98 -21.84
C HIS A 589 -3.05 2.59 -20.42
N HIS A 590 -2.50 3.54 -19.66
CA HIS A 590 -2.31 3.37 -18.23
C HIS A 590 -3.61 3.76 -17.51
N VAL A 591 -4.17 2.82 -16.76
CA VAL A 591 -5.39 3.00 -15.99
C VAL A 591 -5.02 3.01 -14.52
N ALA A 592 -5.43 4.04 -13.78
CA ALA A 592 -5.44 4.00 -12.32
C ALA A 592 -6.83 4.32 -11.78
N ALA A 593 -7.38 3.44 -10.96
CA ALA A 593 -8.72 3.52 -10.44
C ALA A 593 -8.71 3.50 -8.91
N ILE A 594 -9.29 4.53 -8.30
CA ILE A 594 -9.42 4.69 -6.85
C ILE A 594 -10.88 4.39 -6.50
N PHE A 595 -11.08 3.29 -5.78
CA PHE A 595 -12.38 2.81 -5.31
C PHE A 595 -12.64 3.36 -3.92
N THR A 596 -13.77 4.02 -3.73
CA THR A 596 -14.27 4.50 -2.44
C THR A 596 -15.39 3.60 -1.96
N ASN A 597 -15.19 3.01 -0.78
CA ASN A 597 -16.18 2.11 -0.19
C ASN A 597 -17.49 2.85 0.13
N ASN A 598 -18.61 2.30 -0.33
CA ASN A 598 -19.97 2.81 -0.13
C ASN A 598 -20.25 4.21 -0.69
N ASP A 599 -19.38 4.77 -1.51
CA ASP A 599 -19.65 6.01 -2.22
C ASP A 599 -18.97 6.01 -3.59
N MET A 600 -19.62 5.37 -4.56
CA MET A 600 -19.07 5.25 -5.91
C MET A 600 -18.88 6.62 -6.59
N HIS A 601 -19.59 7.66 -6.15
CA HIS A 601 -19.45 9.01 -6.68
C HIS A 601 -18.16 9.72 -6.21
N ASP A 602 -17.51 9.21 -5.17
CA ASP A 602 -16.21 9.65 -4.68
C ASP A 602 -15.06 8.76 -5.21
N ASN A 603 -15.34 7.92 -6.22
CA ASN A 603 -14.31 7.20 -6.97
C ASN A 603 -13.58 8.15 -7.92
N THR A 604 -12.32 7.84 -8.20
CA THR A 604 -11.47 8.62 -9.11
C THR A 604 -10.85 7.71 -10.17
N LEU A 605 -10.81 8.16 -11.42
CA LEU A 605 -10.20 7.43 -12.54
C LEU A 605 -9.16 8.29 -13.23
N TYR A 606 -7.99 7.72 -13.48
CA TYR A 606 -6.95 8.31 -14.31
C TYR A 606 -6.76 7.45 -15.56
N ILE A 607 -6.63 8.12 -16.70
CA ILE A 607 -6.21 7.52 -17.98
C ILE A 607 -4.97 8.26 -18.44
N ASP A 608 -3.88 7.52 -18.68
CA ASP A 608 -2.59 8.06 -19.13
C ASP A 608 -2.07 9.19 -18.23
N GLY A 609 -2.23 8.99 -16.92
CA GLY A 609 -1.80 9.95 -15.89
C GLY A 609 -2.71 11.18 -15.72
N VAL A 610 -3.80 11.28 -16.48
CA VAL A 610 -4.76 12.40 -16.45
C VAL A 610 -6.03 12.00 -15.72
N GLU A 611 -6.40 12.76 -14.68
CA GLU A 611 -7.65 12.57 -13.95
C GLU A 611 -8.86 12.84 -14.86
N GLN A 612 -9.83 11.94 -14.84
CA GLN A 612 -11.02 12.01 -15.67
C GLN A 612 -12.19 12.62 -14.89
N ASN A 613 -12.97 13.46 -15.55
CA ASN A 613 -14.23 13.95 -15.01
C ASN A 613 -15.31 12.88 -15.17
N LEU A 614 -15.68 12.22 -14.07
CA LEU A 614 -16.64 11.11 -14.09
C LEU A 614 -18.08 11.62 -14.08
N THR A 615 -18.94 10.93 -14.83
CA THR A 615 -20.38 11.19 -14.85
C THR A 615 -21.16 9.90 -14.67
N GLN A 616 -22.39 10.03 -14.16
CA GLN A 616 -23.30 8.90 -14.07
C GLN A 616 -23.88 8.60 -15.46
N ILE A 617 -23.37 7.57 -16.13
CA ILE A 617 -23.75 7.21 -17.51
C ILE A 617 -24.94 6.24 -17.53
N TYR A 618 -24.97 5.27 -16.62
CA TYR A 618 -26.10 4.34 -16.46
C TYR A 618 -26.81 4.51 -15.11
N SER A 619 -27.72 3.60 -14.73
CA SER A 619 -28.54 3.72 -13.51
C SER A 619 -27.73 4.05 -12.26
N ALA A 620 -28.37 4.63 -11.24
CA ALA A 620 -27.71 5.00 -9.99
C ALA A 620 -26.99 3.80 -9.32
N PRO A 621 -25.82 4.02 -8.70
CA PRO A 621 -25.07 2.97 -8.03
C PRO A 621 -25.81 2.40 -6.82
N TYR A 622 -25.55 1.13 -6.54
CA TYR A 622 -25.92 0.51 -5.28
C TYR A 622 -24.72 0.50 -4.32
N ASN A 623 -24.46 1.66 -3.72
CA ASN A 623 -23.32 1.94 -2.87
C ASN A 623 -23.05 0.86 -1.79
N ALA A 624 -24.08 0.23 -1.23
CA ALA A 624 -23.91 -0.85 -0.23
C ALA A 624 -23.13 -2.09 -0.74
N ARG A 625 -22.94 -2.25 -2.06
CA ARG A 625 -22.09 -3.30 -2.68
C ARG A 625 -20.76 -2.79 -3.21
N SER A 626 -20.58 -1.48 -3.28
CA SER A 626 -19.36 -0.83 -3.75
C SER A 626 -18.30 -0.83 -2.67
N VAL A 627 -17.78 -2.01 -2.31
CA VAL A 627 -16.78 -2.18 -1.25
C VAL A 627 -15.64 -3.03 -1.78
N ALA A 628 -14.39 -2.62 -1.52
CA ALA A 628 -13.23 -3.46 -1.75
C ALA A 628 -13.32 -4.75 -0.93
N SER A 629 -12.72 -5.83 -1.43
CA SER A 629 -12.75 -7.14 -0.80
C SER A 629 -11.34 -7.70 -0.69
N SER A 630 -11.09 -8.53 0.33
CA SER A 630 -9.84 -9.29 0.45
C SER A 630 -9.62 -10.30 -0.68
N SER A 631 -10.61 -10.46 -1.57
CA SER A 631 -10.46 -11.19 -2.83
C SER A 631 -10.76 -10.28 -4.02
N ALA A 632 -9.94 -10.38 -5.06
CA ALA A 632 -10.05 -9.63 -6.29
C ALA A 632 -9.81 -10.53 -7.51
N ARG A 633 -10.16 -10.03 -8.69
CA ARG A 633 -9.95 -10.72 -9.95
C ARG A 633 -9.42 -9.75 -10.99
N ILE A 634 -8.27 -10.07 -11.57
CA ILE A 634 -7.76 -9.41 -12.78
C ILE A 634 -8.37 -10.13 -13.98
N GLY A 635 -8.91 -9.35 -14.92
CA GLY A 635 -9.62 -9.85 -16.09
C GLY A 635 -11.08 -10.26 -15.85
N GLY A 636 -11.67 -9.92 -14.70
CA GLY A 636 -13.08 -10.20 -14.40
C GLY A 636 -13.56 -9.65 -13.05
N CYS A 637 -14.61 -10.25 -12.47
CA CYS A 637 -15.11 -9.95 -11.12
C CYS A 637 -15.36 -11.26 -10.35
N ARG A 638 -15.41 -11.22 -9.01
CA ARG A 638 -15.59 -12.43 -8.18
C ARG A 638 -17.06 -12.88 -8.04
N VAL A 639 -18.02 -12.07 -8.49
CA VAL A 639 -19.46 -12.42 -8.44
C VAL A 639 -19.93 -13.21 -9.66
N SER A 640 -19.17 -13.21 -10.77
CA SER A 640 -19.56 -13.91 -12.00
C SER A 640 -18.37 -14.40 -12.83
N GLU A 641 -18.55 -15.56 -13.45
CA GLU A 641 -17.60 -16.15 -14.39
C GLU A 641 -17.80 -15.67 -15.85
N GLY A 642 -18.76 -14.78 -16.12
CA GLY A 642 -19.16 -14.41 -17.48
C GLY A 642 -18.52 -13.14 -18.06
N TYR A 643 -18.01 -12.23 -17.22
CA TYR A 643 -17.53 -10.91 -17.65
C TYR A 643 -16.00 -10.88 -17.80
N ARG A 644 -15.49 -11.60 -18.80
CA ARG A 644 -14.05 -11.80 -18.99
C ARG A 644 -13.41 -10.72 -19.85
N PHE A 645 -12.27 -10.22 -19.43
CA PHE A 645 -11.48 -9.27 -20.22
C PHE A 645 -11.00 -9.89 -21.54
N ARG A 646 -10.88 -9.03 -22.57
CA ARG A 646 -10.33 -9.37 -23.88
C ARG A 646 -9.33 -8.30 -24.29
N GLY A 647 -8.06 -8.72 -24.38
CA GLY A 647 -6.95 -7.81 -24.59
C GLY A 647 -5.72 -8.18 -23.76
N TYR A 648 -4.83 -7.23 -23.54
CA TYR A 648 -3.60 -7.40 -22.79
C TYR A 648 -3.63 -6.58 -21.50
N LEU A 649 -3.12 -7.14 -20.41
CA LEU A 649 -2.85 -6.42 -19.16
C LEU A 649 -1.40 -6.61 -18.76
N ASP A 650 -0.82 -5.57 -18.20
CA ASP A 650 0.60 -5.49 -17.89
C ASP A 650 0.80 -4.60 -16.65
N GLU A 651 1.90 -4.79 -15.92
CA GLU A 651 2.30 -3.94 -14.78
C GLU A 651 1.16 -3.63 -13.79
N PHE A 652 0.59 -4.68 -13.19
CA PHE A 652 -0.62 -4.57 -12.38
C PHE A 652 -0.31 -4.38 -10.89
N TYR A 653 -0.78 -3.28 -10.31
CA TYR A 653 -0.56 -2.91 -8.90
C TYR A 653 -1.88 -2.76 -8.15
N ILE A 654 -1.91 -3.20 -6.89
CA ILE A 654 -3.03 -3.03 -5.96
C ILE A 654 -2.53 -2.33 -4.70
N PHE A 655 -3.27 -1.32 -4.24
CA PHE A 655 -2.93 -0.50 -3.10
C PHE A 655 -4.04 -0.45 -2.05
N LYS A 656 -3.64 -0.51 -0.79
CA LYS A 656 -4.43 -0.07 0.35
C LYS A 656 -4.28 1.44 0.49
N GLY A 657 -5.35 2.21 0.32
CA GLY A 657 -5.31 3.67 0.26
C GLY A 657 -5.53 4.25 -1.14
N ALA A 658 -5.72 5.57 -1.20
CA ALA A 658 -5.92 6.32 -2.45
C ALA A 658 -4.58 6.75 -3.07
N LEU A 659 -4.31 6.35 -4.30
CA LEU A 659 -3.22 6.90 -5.10
C LEU A 659 -3.46 8.38 -5.39
N LYS A 660 -2.39 9.17 -5.31
CA LYS A 660 -2.34 10.56 -5.74
C LYS A 660 -1.84 10.68 -7.17
N SER A 661 -2.15 11.79 -7.84
CA SER A 661 -1.79 12.00 -9.25
C SER A 661 -0.30 11.83 -9.56
N VAL A 662 0.58 12.20 -8.62
CA VAL A 662 2.04 12.00 -8.74
C VAL A 662 2.44 10.53 -8.68
N GLU A 663 1.81 9.75 -7.80
CA GLU A 663 2.06 8.31 -7.68
C GLU A 663 1.59 7.59 -8.94
N VAL A 664 0.43 7.99 -9.49
CA VAL A 664 -0.09 7.47 -10.77
C VAL A 664 0.89 7.74 -11.92
N ARG A 665 1.44 8.96 -12.03
CA ARG A 665 2.43 9.27 -13.08
C ARG A 665 3.73 8.49 -12.89
N LYS A 666 4.16 8.28 -11.65
CA LYS A 666 5.35 7.48 -11.35
C LYS A 666 5.17 6.02 -11.74
N LEU A 667 4.01 5.42 -11.46
CA LEU A 667 3.69 4.06 -11.89
C LEU A 667 3.62 3.95 -13.41
N MET A 668 3.02 4.94 -14.08
CA MET A 668 2.99 5.01 -15.53
C MET A 668 4.39 5.06 -16.16
N MET A 669 5.37 5.66 -15.48
CA MET A 669 6.76 5.74 -15.95
C MET A 669 7.68 4.67 -15.37
N ALA A 670 7.15 3.74 -14.57
CA ALA A 670 7.94 2.72 -13.91
C ALA A 670 8.51 1.75 -14.96
N THR A 671 9.77 1.35 -14.75
CA THR A 671 10.45 0.35 -15.58
C THR A 671 11.20 -0.59 -14.66
N HIS A 672 11.34 -1.84 -15.07
CA HIS A 672 12.21 -2.80 -14.40
C HIS A 672 12.98 -3.63 -15.44
N PRO A 673 14.06 -4.32 -15.04
CA PRO A 673 14.77 -5.22 -15.94
C PRO A 673 13.83 -6.30 -16.48
N CYS A 674 13.82 -6.49 -17.78
CA CYS A 674 13.06 -7.57 -18.39
C CYS A 674 13.63 -8.92 -17.98
N GLN A 675 12.74 -9.86 -17.64
CA GLN A 675 13.14 -11.25 -17.58
C GLN A 675 13.66 -11.65 -18.97
N SER A 676 14.92 -12.09 -19.04
CA SER A 676 15.46 -12.67 -20.25
C SER A 676 14.80 -14.03 -20.46
N CYS A 677 13.67 -14.02 -21.16
CA CYS A 677 13.12 -15.22 -21.74
C CYS A 677 14.06 -15.61 -22.85
N GLY A 678 15.03 -16.47 -22.50
CA GLY A 678 16.13 -16.86 -23.35
C GLY A 678 15.63 -17.09 -24.77
N LEU A 679 16.37 -16.54 -25.73
CA LEU A 679 16.36 -17.06 -27.08
C LEU A 679 16.30 -18.59 -26.96
N VAL A 680 15.43 -19.23 -27.75
CA VAL A 680 15.54 -20.67 -27.96
C VAL A 680 17.02 -20.93 -28.25
N HIS A 681 17.73 -21.58 -27.32
CA HIS A 681 19.09 -22.03 -27.53
C HIS A 681 18.96 -23.46 -28.06
N PRO A 682 18.90 -23.67 -29.39
CA PRO A 682 18.82 -25.00 -29.98
C PRO A 682 20.00 -25.90 -29.59
N ASN A 683 21.07 -25.34 -29.02
CA ASN A 683 22.35 -25.99 -28.79
C ASN A 683 22.77 -26.05 -27.30
N ALA A 684 21.82 -26.20 -26.37
CA ALA A 684 22.19 -26.38 -24.97
C ALA A 684 23.21 -27.50 -24.80
N HIS A 685 24.30 -27.27 -24.07
CA HIS A 685 25.33 -28.29 -23.82
C HIS A 685 25.36 -28.62 -22.32
N PHE A 686 25.67 -29.85 -21.95
CA PHE A 686 25.79 -30.27 -20.55
C PHE A 686 27.17 -30.83 -20.24
N ASP A 687 27.61 -30.67 -19.01
CA ASP A 687 28.83 -31.30 -18.52
C ASP A 687 28.75 -31.57 -17.01
N VAL A 688 29.67 -32.39 -16.51
CA VAL A 688 29.70 -32.86 -15.13
C VAL A 688 31.11 -32.83 -14.56
N TRP A 689 31.28 -32.40 -13.31
CA TRP A 689 32.57 -32.37 -12.61
C TRP A 689 32.44 -32.55 -11.08
N ASP A 690 33.57 -32.67 -10.38
CA ASP A 690 33.59 -32.75 -8.91
C ASP A 690 32.94 -31.54 -8.23
N THR A 691 32.15 -31.77 -7.18
CA THR A 691 31.41 -30.70 -6.48
C THR A 691 32.28 -29.60 -5.85
N PHE A 692 33.58 -29.87 -5.66
CA PHE A 692 34.54 -28.90 -5.13
C PHE A 692 35.31 -28.14 -6.23
N ARG A 693 34.96 -28.35 -7.51
CA ARG A 693 35.55 -27.64 -8.67
C ARG A 693 34.53 -26.71 -9.34
N SER A 694 34.92 -26.11 -10.46
CA SER A 694 34.15 -25.05 -11.15
C SER A 694 34.10 -25.25 -12.67
N ILE A 695 33.34 -24.41 -13.37
CA ILE A 695 33.26 -24.43 -14.84
C ILE A 695 34.61 -24.30 -15.56
N HIS A 696 35.61 -23.71 -14.90
CA HIS A 696 36.98 -23.58 -15.44
C HIS A 696 37.90 -24.76 -15.09
N ASP A 697 37.44 -25.72 -14.28
CA ASP A 697 38.16 -26.94 -13.88
C ASP A 697 37.14 -28.09 -13.78
N ARG A 698 36.83 -28.72 -14.91
CA ARG A 698 35.75 -29.71 -15.03
C ARG A 698 36.21 -31.16 -14.83
N ASN A 699 37.31 -31.35 -14.12
CA ASN A 699 37.88 -32.68 -13.89
C ASN A 699 37.04 -33.50 -12.90
N ILE A 700 37.04 -34.83 -13.06
CA ILE A 700 36.40 -35.78 -12.17
C ILE A 700 37.49 -36.64 -11.52
N SER A 701 37.61 -36.59 -10.19
CA SER A 701 38.58 -37.41 -9.48
C SER A 701 38.23 -38.90 -9.57
N THR A 702 39.25 -39.76 -9.48
CA THR A 702 39.07 -41.21 -9.30
C THR A 702 38.06 -41.51 -8.19
N LYS A 703 37.14 -42.44 -8.46
CA LYS A 703 36.09 -42.89 -7.53
C LYS A 703 36.38 -44.29 -7.03
N ARG A 704 35.70 -44.68 -5.96
CA ARG A 704 35.79 -46.03 -5.39
C ARG A 704 34.51 -46.79 -5.69
N SER A 705 34.64 -48.04 -6.08
CA SER A 705 33.54 -48.93 -6.40
C SER A 705 32.57 -49.04 -5.20
N GLU A 706 31.27 -48.95 -5.47
CA GLU A 706 30.11 -48.85 -4.56
C GLU A 706 30.11 -47.74 -3.51
N ALA A 707 31.18 -46.96 -3.37
CA ALA A 707 31.17 -45.77 -2.53
C ALA A 707 30.32 -44.67 -3.20
N PRO A 708 29.31 -44.10 -2.51
CA PRO A 708 28.53 -43.02 -3.08
C PRO A 708 29.37 -41.76 -3.25
N PHE A 709 29.18 -41.07 -4.37
CA PHE A 709 29.78 -39.77 -4.63
C PHE A 709 28.78 -38.84 -5.33
N SER A 710 29.06 -37.54 -5.24
CA SER A 710 28.27 -36.51 -5.90
C SER A 710 29.11 -35.76 -6.93
N LEU A 711 28.45 -35.33 -8.00
CA LEU A 711 29.02 -34.49 -9.04
C LEU A 711 28.10 -33.29 -9.32
N THR A 712 28.67 -32.17 -9.74
CA THR A 712 27.93 -31.02 -10.26
C THR A 712 27.57 -31.29 -11.71
N LEU A 713 26.28 -31.34 -12.03
CA LEU A 713 25.77 -31.37 -13.40
C LEU A 713 25.38 -29.94 -13.80
N ALA A 714 25.87 -29.46 -14.93
CA ALA A 714 25.69 -28.09 -15.37
C ALA A 714 25.22 -27.99 -16.83
N ALA A 715 24.31 -27.06 -17.09
CA ALA A 715 23.98 -26.57 -18.41
C ALA A 715 24.93 -25.41 -18.77
N LEU A 716 25.58 -25.52 -19.92
CA LEU A 716 26.61 -24.62 -20.42
C LEU A 716 26.18 -23.91 -21.70
N ASN A 717 26.65 -22.68 -21.87
CA ASN A 717 26.45 -21.89 -23.08
C ASN A 717 27.11 -22.55 -24.32
N GLU A 718 26.85 -22.01 -25.52
CA GLU A 718 27.38 -22.59 -26.77
C GLU A 718 28.92 -22.66 -26.86
N THR A 719 29.62 -21.82 -26.08
CA THR A 719 31.09 -21.76 -26.01
C THR A 719 31.68 -22.63 -24.89
N ASN A 720 30.84 -23.26 -24.06
CA ASN A 720 31.22 -24.09 -22.91
C ASN A 720 32.12 -23.37 -21.87
N ASP A 721 32.03 -22.05 -21.78
CA ASP A 721 32.84 -21.20 -20.90
C ASP A 721 32.02 -20.47 -19.83
N ASP A 722 30.69 -20.44 -19.95
CA ASP A 722 29.77 -19.92 -18.93
C ASP A 722 28.53 -20.82 -18.78
N PHE A 723 27.80 -20.62 -17.70
CA PHE A 723 26.53 -21.29 -17.45
C PHE A 723 25.43 -20.77 -18.37
N GLN A 724 24.43 -21.60 -18.61
CA GLN A 724 23.16 -21.17 -19.18
C GLN A 724 22.00 -21.81 -18.42
N GLU A 725 20.86 -21.14 -18.37
CA GLU A 725 19.65 -21.72 -17.77
C GLU A 725 19.07 -22.81 -18.67
N PHE A 726 18.52 -23.85 -18.04
CA PHE A 726 17.83 -24.94 -18.73
C PHE A 726 16.51 -25.29 -18.05
N ASN A 727 15.55 -25.76 -18.83
CA ASN A 727 14.25 -26.24 -18.36
C ASN A 727 13.91 -27.56 -19.05
N GLY A 728 13.65 -28.60 -18.25
CA GLY A 728 13.32 -29.93 -18.73
C GLY A 728 14.08 -31.05 -18.02
N THR A 729 13.97 -32.25 -18.57
CA THR A 729 14.57 -33.45 -17.98
C THR A 729 15.98 -33.67 -18.51
N VAL A 730 16.93 -33.91 -17.60
CA VAL A 730 18.30 -34.33 -17.90
C VAL A 730 18.52 -35.69 -17.24
N CYS A 731 18.95 -36.66 -18.02
CA CYS A 731 19.26 -38.01 -17.57
C CYS A 731 20.77 -38.25 -17.65
N THR A 732 21.36 -38.79 -16.58
CA THR A 732 22.80 -39.10 -16.52
C THR A 732 23.07 -40.56 -16.13
N GLN A 733 24.08 -41.18 -16.70
CA GLN A 733 24.52 -42.54 -16.38
C GLN A 733 26.04 -42.69 -16.52
N ILE A 734 26.68 -43.44 -15.63
CA ILE A 734 28.10 -43.79 -15.78
C ILE A 734 28.24 -44.88 -16.84
N VAL A 735 29.13 -44.67 -17.80
CA VAL A 735 29.42 -45.61 -18.88
C VAL A 735 30.92 -45.88 -18.98
N ASP A 736 31.25 -47.05 -19.52
CA ASP A 736 32.62 -47.45 -19.83
C ASP A 736 32.97 -47.01 -21.26
N SER A 737 33.88 -46.04 -21.37
CA SER A 737 34.25 -45.44 -22.65
C SER A 737 35.08 -46.36 -23.54
N ASP A 738 35.73 -47.38 -22.98
CA ASP A 738 36.50 -48.36 -23.74
C ASP A 738 35.60 -49.49 -24.30
N HIS A 739 34.37 -49.62 -23.80
CA HIS A 739 33.42 -50.68 -24.16
C HIS A 739 32.07 -50.14 -24.64
N ALA A 740 32.04 -49.50 -25.82
CA ALA A 740 30.82 -49.08 -26.53
C ALA A 740 29.73 -48.45 -25.62
N ASP A 741 30.15 -47.66 -24.63
CA ASP A 741 29.29 -47.01 -23.63
C ASP A 741 28.41 -47.96 -22.82
N ALA A 742 28.95 -49.13 -22.50
CA ALA A 742 28.25 -50.07 -21.65
C ALA A 742 28.00 -49.46 -20.26
N ALA A 743 26.73 -49.48 -19.83
CA ALA A 743 26.30 -48.89 -18.57
C ALA A 743 27.00 -49.53 -17.36
N ARG A 744 27.38 -48.69 -16.39
CA ARG A 744 28.03 -49.05 -15.12
C ARG A 744 27.31 -48.49 -13.89
N SER A 745 26.27 -47.69 -14.09
CA SER A 745 25.33 -47.26 -13.05
C SER A 745 23.89 -47.30 -13.56
N SER A 746 22.92 -47.13 -12.68
CA SER A 746 21.54 -46.80 -13.08
C SER A 746 21.46 -45.37 -13.63
N TRP A 747 20.41 -45.10 -14.39
CA TRP A 747 20.06 -43.73 -14.81
C TRP A 747 19.64 -42.88 -13.62
N ILE A 748 20.08 -41.62 -13.63
CA ILE A 748 19.70 -40.60 -12.67
C ILE A 748 18.92 -39.52 -13.41
N LYS A 749 17.73 -39.18 -12.90
CA LYS A 749 16.90 -38.11 -13.43
C LYS A 749 17.17 -36.81 -12.67
N SER A 750 17.40 -35.74 -13.40
CA SER A 750 17.46 -34.38 -12.89
C SER A 750 16.43 -33.52 -13.63
N LEU A 751 15.52 -32.88 -12.90
CA LEU A 751 14.60 -31.89 -13.47
C LEU A 751 15.18 -30.50 -13.23
N PHE A 752 15.36 -29.78 -14.32
CA PHE A 752 15.82 -28.40 -14.31
C PHE A 752 14.62 -27.48 -14.51
N SER A 753 14.50 -26.44 -13.67
CA SER A 753 13.38 -25.50 -13.67
C SER A 753 13.92 -24.07 -13.74
N ASP A 754 14.46 -23.71 -14.90
CA ASP A 754 15.20 -22.47 -15.12
C ASP A 754 16.35 -22.32 -14.12
N THR A 755 17.08 -23.44 -13.95
CA THR A 755 18.32 -23.52 -13.19
C THR A 755 19.46 -23.90 -14.13
N ASN A 756 20.68 -23.52 -13.81
CA ASN A 756 21.86 -23.86 -14.63
C ASN A 756 22.67 -25.04 -14.09
N THR A 757 22.51 -25.40 -12.81
CA THR A 757 23.28 -26.46 -12.16
C THR A 757 22.43 -27.26 -11.19
N THR A 758 22.82 -28.52 -10.97
CA THR A 758 22.26 -29.37 -9.92
C THR A 758 23.30 -30.41 -9.47
N LEU A 759 23.00 -31.13 -8.40
CA LEU A 759 23.85 -32.21 -7.90
C LEU A 759 23.28 -33.57 -8.29
N ILE A 760 24.11 -34.39 -8.91
CA ILE A 760 23.80 -35.81 -9.11
C ILE A 760 24.56 -36.64 -8.07
N ALA A 761 23.90 -37.63 -7.47
CA ALA A 761 24.51 -38.56 -6.52
C ALA A 761 24.35 -39.99 -7.03
N THR A 762 25.45 -40.75 -7.04
CA THR A 762 25.49 -42.10 -7.63
C THR A 762 26.59 -42.96 -7.03
N SER A 763 26.59 -44.24 -7.39
CA SER A 763 27.67 -45.19 -7.15
C SER A 763 27.73 -46.21 -8.30
N SER A 764 28.85 -46.91 -8.44
CA SER A 764 29.02 -47.99 -9.41
C SER A 764 29.71 -49.18 -8.77
N ALA A 765 29.15 -50.38 -8.89
CA ALA A 765 29.78 -51.61 -8.38
C ALA A 765 30.95 -52.12 -9.24
N HIS A 766 31.24 -51.43 -10.34
CA HIS A 766 32.26 -51.81 -11.30
C HIS A 766 33.58 -51.07 -11.00
N ALA A 767 34.71 -51.67 -11.35
CA ALA A 767 35.98 -50.96 -11.49
C ALA A 767 36.27 -50.78 -12.98
N VAL A 768 36.44 -49.54 -13.40
CA VAL A 768 36.55 -49.17 -14.80
C VAL A 768 37.63 -48.12 -14.93
N LYS A 769 38.63 -48.40 -15.77
CA LYS A 769 39.80 -47.55 -15.97
C LYS A 769 39.44 -46.21 -16.61
N ASN A 770 38.52 -46.24 -17.58
CA ASN A 770 38.16 -45.10 -18.41
C ASN A 770 36.64 -44.89 -18.40
N SER A 771 36.11 -44.33 -17.31
CA SER A 771 34.68 -44.04 -17.17
C SER A 771 34.36 -42.62 -17.60
N ARG A 772 33.14 -42.42 -18.09
CA ARG A 772 32.56 -41.09 -18.33
C ARG A 772 31.11 -41.03 -17.87
N VAL A 773 30.56 -39.84 -17.69
CA VAL A 773 29.13 -39.65 -17.44
C VAL A 773 28.45 -39.35 -18.76
N HIS A 774 27.60 -40.26 -19.23
CA HIS A 774 26.73 -40.02 -20.38
C HIS A 774 25.52 -39.18 -19.96
N ILE A 775 25.19 -38.15 -20.73
CA ILE A 775 24.19 -37.13 -20.41
C ILE A 775 23.26 -36.95 -21.61
N MET A 776 21.95 -37.07 -21.40
CA MET A 776 20.94 -36.79 -22.42
C MET A 776 19.85 -35.90 -21.84
N TRP A 777 19.26 -35.03 -22.64
CA TRP A 777 18.24 -34.10 -22.15
C TRP A 777 17.12 -33.90 -23.14
N LYS A 778 15.98 -33.48 -22.60
CA LYS A 778 14.79 -33.13 -23.37
C LYS A 778 14.12 -31.94 -22.70
N ARG A 779 13.95 -30.86 -23.45
CA ARG A 779 13.46 -29.59 -22.93
C ARG A 779 11.99 -29.63 -22.61
N ASN A 780 11.60 -28.83 -21.61
CA ASN A 780 10.21 -28.52 -21.27
C ASN A 780 9.33 -29.76 -21.04
N VAL A 781 9.94 -30.86 -20.59
CA VAL A 781 9.23 -32.09 -20.24
C VAL A 781 9.76 -32.65 -18.93
N ASP A 782 8.88 -33.33 -18.21
CA ASP A 782 9.19 -34.09 -17.01
C ASP A 782 9.03 -35.60 -17.30
N GLU A 783 10.00 -36.21 -17.98
CA GLU A 783 9.95 -37.61 -18.44
C GLU A 783 10.80 -38.55 -17.57
N ALA A 784 10.57 -39.85 -17.64
CA ALA A 784 11.40 -40.84 -16.94
C ALA A 784 12.67 -41.15 -17.75
N CYS A 785 13.76 -41.53 -17.07
CA CYS A 785 15.00 -41.96 -17.72
C CYS A 785 15.01 -43.48 -18.01
N PRO A 786 15.66 -43.95 -19.10
CA PRO A 786 16.25 -43.14 -20.17
C PRO A 786 15.20 -42.43 -21.02
N LEU A 787 15.57 -41.28 -21.58
CA LEU A 787 14.69 -40.51 -22.47
C LEU A 787 14.46 -41.25 -23.78
N VAL A 788 13.29 -41.01 -24.40
CA VAL A 788 12.97 -41.48 -25.74
C VAL A 788 12.75 -40.26 -26.64
N GLY A 789 13.58 -40.13 -27.68
CA GLY A 789 13.55 -38.95 -28.56
C GLY A 789 14.03 -37.71 -27.82
N GLU A 790 15.19 -37.84 -27.18
CA GLU A 790 15.95 -36.77 -26.57
C GLU A 790 16.24 -35.64 -27.57
N ASP A 791 16.37 -34.41 -27.06
CA ASP A 791 16.74 -33.28 -27.91
C ASP A 791 18.18 -33.44 -28.39
N ASN A 792 19.07 -33.84 -27.48
CA ASN A 792 20.48 -34.10 -27.76
C ASN A 792 21.14 -34.86 -26.57
N ALA A 793 22.37 -35.34 -26.77
CA ALA A 793 23.16 -36.03 -25.77
C ALA A 793 24.66 -35.67 -25.88
N THR A 794 25.39 -35.81 -24.79
CA THR A 794 26.83 -35.60 -24.69
C THR A 794 27.43 -36.50 -23.60
N ASP A 795 28.75 -36.46 -23.44
CA ASP A 795 29.45 -37.11 -22.34
C ASP A 795 30.22 -36.07 -21.53
N SER A 796 30.58 -36.41 -20.28
CA SER A 796 31.46 -35.58 -19.46
C SER A 796 32.76 -35.26 -20.20
N SER A 797 33.26 -34.03 -20.05
CA SER A 797 34.48 -33.59 -20.73
C SER A 797 35.76 -34.26 -20.21
N ASP A 798 35.70 -34.82 -19.00
CA ASP A 798 36.77 -35.60 -18.39
C ASP A 798 36.38 -37.08 -18.27
N ASN A 799 37.39 -37.93 -18.35
CA ASN A 799 37.27 -39.35 -18.06
C ASN A 799 37.91 -39.63 -16.70
N PHE A 800 37.34 -40.58 -15.95
CA PHE A 800 37.82 -40.91 -14.63
C PHE A 800 37.84 -42.41 -14.38
N ALA A 801 38.77 -42.85 -13.53
CA ALA A 801 38.83 -44.24 -13.08
C ALA A 801 37.88 -44.49 -11.90
N ILE A 802 37.27 -45.67 -11.86
CA ILE A 802 36.62 -46.23 -10.68
C ILE A 802 37.45 -47.43 -10.24
N ARG A 803 37.99 -47.39 -9.02
CA ARG A 803 38.87 -48.43 -8.49
C ARG A 803 38.20 -49.25 -7.38
N PRO A 804 38.66 -50.48 -7.12
CA PRO A 804 38.24 -51.22 -5.93
C PRO A 804 38.48 -50.42 -4.65
N GLU A 805 37.67 -50.64 -3.62
CA GLU A 805 37.86 -49.97 -2.32
C GLU A 805 39.13 -50.49 -1.63
N ARG A 806 39.36 -51.80 -1.72
CA ARG A 806 40.51 -52.47 -1.09
C ARG A 806 40.87 -53.77 -1.79
N PHE A 807 42.08 -54.24 -1.53
CA PHE A 807 42.47 -55.62 -1.79
C PHE A 807 42.46 -56.46 -0.52
N ASN A 808 42.15 -57.74 -0.67
CA ASN A 808 42.30 -58.76 0.36
C ASN A 808 43.18 -59.87 -0.21
N LEU A 809 44.20 -60.29 0.53
CA LEU A 809 45.12 -61.34 0.14
C LEU A 809 45.08 -62.45 1.18
N ARG A 810 44.85 -63.68 0.71
CA ARG A 810 44.81 -64.88 1.55
C ARG A 810 45.83 -65.88 1.04
N ALA A 811 46.41 -66.65 1.96
CA ALA A 811 47.35 -67.71 1.63
C ALA A 811 46.77 -69.08 2.03
N SER A 812 47.18 -70.15 1.35
CA SER A 812 46.78 -71.52 1.66
C SER A 812 47.14 -71.93 3.09
N ALA A 813 46.40 -72.81 3.74
CA ALA A 813 46.66 -73.15 5.14
C ALA A 813 48.10 -73.63 5.41
N ALA A 814 48.73 -73.10 6.46
CA ALA A 814 50.07 -73.48 6.95
C ALA A 814 50.09 -74.94 7.46
N PRO A 815 51.26 -75.62 7.52
CA PRO A 815 52.63 -75.09 7.43
C PRO A 815 53.16 -74.87 6.01
N TYR A 816 54.00 -73.84 5.84
CA TYR A 816 54.76 -73.59 4.60
C TYR A 816 56.20 -74.05 4.76
N TYR A 817 56.78 -74.60 3.69
CA TYR A 817 58.15 -75.09 3.68
C TYR A 817 58.97 -74.29 2.66
N ALA A 818 60.22 -74.00 3.00
CA ALA A 818 61.12 -73.28 2.09
C ALA A 818 61.31 -74.06 0.79
N SER A 819 61.29 -73.35 -0.34
CA SER A 819 61.36 -73.89 -1.71
C SER A 819 60.19 -74.79 -2.16
N GLU A 820 59.19 -75.02 -1.31
CA GLU A 820 57.91 -75.65 -1.72
C GLU A 820 56.92 -74.55 -2.17
N PRO A 821 56.16 -74.77 -3.25
CA PRO A 821 55.15 -73.81 -3.69
C PRO A 821 53.97 -73.76 -2.71
N PHE A 822 53.46 -72.57 -2.47
CA PHE A 822 52.19 -72.32 -1.78
C PHE A 822 51.29 -71.43 -2.63
N THR A 823 49.98 -71.42 -2.35
CA THR A 823 49.03 -70.63 -3.13
C THR A 823 48.58 -69.38 -2.38
N LEU A 824 48.46 -68.29 -3.12
CA LEU A 824 47.84 -67.06 -2.69
C LEU A 824 46.54 -66.85 -3.47
N GLN A 825 45.54 -66.25 -2.86
CA GLN A 825 44.32 -65.79 -3.52
C GLN A 825 44.09 -64.32 -3.17
N ALA A 826 43.93 -63.49 -4.20
CA ALA A 826 43.63 -62.08 -4.03
C ALA A 826 42.18 -61.80 -4.44
N THR A 827 41.49 -60.95 -3.68
CA THR A 827 40.23 -60.33 -4.07
C THR A 827 40.33 -58.82 -4.03
N ALA A 828 39.78 -58.16 -5.03
CA ALA A 828 39.53 -56.72 -5.08
C ALA A 828 38.08 -56.51 -4.69
N GLN A 829 37.85 -55.72 -3.64
CA GLN A 829 36.58 -55.69 -2.94
C GLN A 829 35.96 -54.30 -2.90
N THR A 830 34.63 -54.27 -2.89
CA THR A 830 33.84 -53.09 -2.57
C THR A 830 33.81 -52.86 -1.04
N PRO A 831 33.26 -51.73 -0.53
CA PRO A 831 33.21 -51.43 0.91
C PRO A 831 32.54 -52.53 1.75
N ASP A 832 31.52 -53.20 1.20
CA ASP A 832 30.77 -54.26 1.88
C ASP A 832 31.51 -55.61 1.93
N GLY A 833 32.63 -55.73 1.20
CA GLY A 833 33.47 -56.93 1.16
C GLY A 833 33.11 -57.94 0.07
N THR A 834 32.15 -57.63 -0.81
CA THR A 834 31.94 -58.38 -2.06
C THR A 834 33.03 -58.05 -3.09
N ASN A 835 33.14 -58.86 -4.15
CA ASN A 835 34.15 -58.63 -5.18
C ASN A 835 33.69 -57.53 -6.13
N THR A 836 34.57 -56.59 -6.44
CA THR A 836 34.31 -55.51 -7.40
C THR A 836 34.14 -56.08 -8.81
N LEU A 837 33.03 -55.74 -9.47
CA LEU A 837 32.76 -56.19 -10.84
C LEU A 837 33.72 -55.52 -11.83
N ASP A 838 34.02 -56.19 -12.95
CA ASP A 838 34.88 -55.72 -14.04
C ASP A 838 36.33 -55.35 -13.69
N TYR A 839 36.76 -55.51 -12.43
CA TYR A 839 38.18 -55.45 -12.10
C TYR A 839 38.87 -56.69 -12.67
N ASN A 840 39.42 -56.55 -13.89
CA ASN A 840 39.97 -57.63 -14.70
C ASN A 840 41.47 -57.45 -15.00
N GLU A 841 42.18 -56.77 -14.10
CA GLU A 841 43.55 -56.32 -14.30
C GLU A 841 44.58 -57.46 -14.15
N THR A 842 45.67 -57.38 -14.91
CA THR A 842 46.82 -58.30 -14.84
C THR A 842 47.93 -57.71 -13.96
N GLN A 843 48.55 -58.56 -13.15
CA GLN A 843 49.64 -58.18 -12.25
C GLN A 843 50.79 -57.48 -13.00
N GLY A 844 51.23 -56.34 -12.47
CA GLY A 844 52.20 -55.45 -13.12
C GLY A 844 51.55 -54.38 -14.01
N GLY A 845 50.23 -54.46 -14.27
CA GLY A 845 49.44 -53.41 -14.90
C GLY A 845 49.00 -52.34 -13.90
N SER A 846 47.89 -52.59 -13.19
CA SER A 846 47.37 -51.66 -12.18
C SER A 846 47.79 -51.99 -10.74
N PHE A 847 48.15 -53.24 -10.45
CA PHE A 847 48.51 -53.69 -9.09
C PHE A 847 49.80 -54.51 -9.07
N ALA A 848 50.45 -54.53 -7.90
CA ALA A 848 51.63 -55.32 -7.61
C ALA A 848 51.44 -56.15 -6.32
N ILE A 849 52.11 -57.29 -6.28
CA ILE A 849 52.22 -58.15 -5.09
C ILE A 849 53.70 -58.27 -4.76
N ASP A 850 54.08 -57.70 -3.62
CA ASP A 850 55.44 -57.72 -3.11
C ASP A 850 55.51 -58.56 -1.84
N ALA A 851 56.69 -59.08 -1.52
CA ALA A 851 56.94 -59.74 -0.24
C ALA A 851 58.17 -59.14 0.45
N ASN A 852 58.05 -58.86 1.74
CA ASN A 852 59.13 -58.41 2.60
C ASN A 852 59.27 -59.35 3.80
N GLU A 853 60.50 -59.77 4.09
CA GLU A 853 60.80 -60.56 5.27
C GLU A 853 60.97 -59.67 6.52
N THR A 854 60.54 -60.20 7.67
CA THR A 854 60.88 -59.63 9.00
C THR A 854 61.69 -60.65 9.81
N ARG A 855 63.01 -60.71 9.57
CA ARG A 855 64.03 -61.30 10.46
C ARG A 855 65.22 -60.36 10.63
N THR A 856 65.82 -60.36 11.81
CA THR A 856 66.90 -59.45 12.23
C THR A 856 68.26 -60.13 12.38
N ASP A 857 68.38 -61.43 12.11
CA ASP A 857 69.46 -62.26 12.68
C ASP A 857 70.07 -63.31 11.73
N CYS A 858 69.61 -63.43 10.48
CA CYS A 858 70.33 -64.13 9.39
C CYS A 858 69.83 -63.63 8.02
N ILE A 859 70.66 -62.90 7.27
CA ILE A 859 70.42 -62.59 5.85
C ILE A 859 71.42 -63.41 5.04
N THR A 860 70.94 -64.41 4.30
CA THR A 860 71.79 -65.16 3.35
C THR A 860 71.68 -64.52 1.96
N PRO A 861 72.79 -64.14 1.29
CA PRO A 861 72.72 -63.64 -0.08
C PRO A 861 72.19 -64.71 -1.04
N GLY A 862 71.11 -64.44 -1.77
CA GLY A 862 70.51 -65.35 -2.77
C GLY A 862 69.06 -65.77 -2.51
N GLU A 863 68.42 -65.23 -1.47
CA GLU A 863 67.00 -65.47 -1.19
C GLU A 863 66.10 -64.61 -2.12
N SER A 864 65.07 -65.21 -2.68
CA SER A 864 64.14 -64.58 -3.62
C SER A 864 62.72 -65.10 -3.41
N PHE A 865 61.77 -64.18 -3.31
CA PHE A 865 60.35 -64.47 -3.45
C PHE A 865 60.01 -64.52 -4.94
N THR A 866 59.44 -65.64 -5.39
CA THR A 866 58.94 -65.78 -6.76
C THR A 866 57.44 -65.98 -6.72
N ILE A 867 56.72 -65.20 -7.52
CA ILE A 867 55.27 -65.27 -7.65
C ILE A 867 54.91 -65.40 -9.12
N ALA A 868 54.00 -66.32 -9.44
CA ALA A 868 53.45 -66.45 -10.78
C ALA A 868 52.59 -65.22 -11.10
N GLY A 869 52.60 -64.78 -12.36
CA GLY A 869 51.70 -63.72 -12.82
C GLY A 869 50.24 -64.09 -12.57
N SER A 870 49.46 -63.12 -12.08
CA SER A 870 48.05 -63.28 -11.77
C SER A 870 47.20 -62.29 -12.54
N THR A 871 45.92 -62.62 -12.77
CA THR A 871 44.95 -61.72 -13.39
C THR A 871 43.65 -61.84 -12.62
N PHE A 872 43.04 -60.70 -12.34
CA PHE A 872 41.70 -60.68 -11.75
C PHE A 872 40.64 -61.00 -12.79
N SER A 873 39.57 -61.63 -12.35
CA SER A 873 38.32 -61.78 -13.10
C SER A 873 37.19 -61.36 -12.16
N ASN A 874 36.52 -60.25 -12.45
CA ASN A 874 35.50 -59.63 -11.58
C ASN A 874 35.97 -59.55 -10.12
N GLY A 875 37.15 -58.97 -9.92
CA GLY A 875 37.70 -58.73 -8.59
C GLY A 875 38.17 -59.98 -7.86
N GLN A 876 38.32 -61.14 -8.51
CA GLN A 876 38.96 -62.31 -7.91
C GLN A 876 40.03 -62.95 -8.79
N THR A 877 41.17 -63.31 -8.22
CA THR A 877 42.18 -64.13 -8.90
C THR A 877 41.89 -65.61 -8.75
N THR A 878 42.37 -66.42 -9.70
CA THR A 878 42.62 -67.84 -9.45
C THR A 878 43.76 -67.99 -8.42
N ASP A 879 43.99 -69.21 -7.93
CA ASP A 879 45.13 -69.49 -7.06
C ASP A 879 46.46 -69.10 -7.74
N ILE A 880 47.22 -68.25 -7.06
CA ILE A 880 48.49 -67.69 -7.50
C ILE A 880 49.60 -68.51 -6.86
N ASN A 881 50.37 -69.23 -7.67
CA ASN A 881 51.51 -69.99 -7.17
C ASN A 881 52.64 -69.04 -6.75
N ALA A 882 53.10 -69.19 -5.52
CA ALA A 882 54.23 -68.45 -4.98
C ALA A 882 55.20 -69.39 -4.27
N SER A 883 56.48 -69.04 -4.23
CA SER A 883 57.48 -69.77 -3.46
C SER A 883 58.54 -68.81 -2.91
N PHE A 884 59.12 -69.21 -1.79
CA PHE A 884 60.20 -68.49 -1.13
C PHE A 884 61.30 -69.49 -0.78
N ASN A 885 62.52 -69.24 -1.25
CA ASN A 885 63.64 -70.17 -1.11
C ASN A 885 64.45 -69.97 0.19
N GLY A 886 64.16 -68.93 0.98
CA GLY A 886 64.84 -68.61 2.26
C GLY A 886 64.17 -69.17 3.52
N LEU A 887 64.81 -68.97 4.67
CA LEU A 887 64.31 -69.38 6.00
C LEU A 887 63.82 -68.16 6.82
N ALA A 888 62.55 -67.81 6.67
CA ALA A 888 61.94 -66.67 7.35
C ALA A 888 61.17 -67.03 8.63
N SER A 889 61.20 -66.15 9.63
CA SER A 889 60.32 -66.22 10.81
C SER A 889 58.93 -65.69 10.49
N TYR A 890 58.86 -64.63 9.67
CA TYR A 890 57.64 -64.07 9.10
C TYR A 890 57.93 -63.53 7.69
N LEU A 891 57.13 -63.96 6.70
CA LEU A 891 57.11 -63.42 5.34
C LEU A 891 55.85 -62.56 5.18
N ASN A 892 55.99 -61.24 5.03
CA ASN A 892 54.86 -60.33 4.83
C ASN A 892 54.64 -60.14 3.34
N VAL A 893 53.53 -60.68 2.82
CA VAL A 893 53.12 -60.45 1.43
C VAL A 893 52.07 -59.35 1.38
N LYS A 894 52.28 -58.34 0.53
CA LYS A 894 51.41 -57.18 0.38
C LYS A 894 50.96 -57.05 -1.07
N ILE A 895 49.65 -56.94 -1.26
CA ILE A 895 49.05 -56.47 -2.52
C ILE A 895 48.75 -54.97 -2.42
N HIS A 896 49.04 -54.22 -3.48
CA HIS A 896 48.77 -52.79 -3.56
C HIS A 896 48.65 -52.31 -5.00
N GLU A 897 47.97 -51.18 -5.19
CA GLU A 897 47.95 -50.43 -6.44
C GLU A 897 49.34 -49.92 -6.82
N ILE A 898 49.64 -49.89 -8.11
CA ILE A 898 50.80 -49.20 -8.68
C ILE A 898 50.41 -47.72 -8.84
N ASN A 899 51.17 -46.81 -8.25
CA ASN A 899 50.88 -45.38 -8.37
C ASN A 899 51.04 -44.91 -9.83
N GLY A 900 50.03 -44.22 -10.36
CA GLY A 900 50.04 -43.66 -11.72
C GLY A 900 49.74 -44.67 -12.85
N SER A 901 49.26 -45.87 -12.52
CA SER A 901 48.89 -46.91 -13.50
C SER A 901 47.56 -46.66 -14.24
N GLU A 902 46.73 -45.77 -13.70
CA GLU A 902 45.42 -45.36 -14.23
C GLU A 902 45.15 -43.91 -13.89
#